data_AF-A0A6L0XIJ3-F1
#
_entry.id   AF-A0A6L0XIJ3-F1
#
_cell.length_a   1.000
_cell.length_b   1.000
_cell.length_c   1.000
_cell.angle_alpha   90.00
_cell.angle_beta   90.00
_cell.angle_gamma   90.00
#
_symmetry.space_group_name_H-M   'P 1'
#
loop_
_entity.id
_entity.type
_entity.pdbx_description
1 polymer ?
#
loop_
_entity_poly.entity_id
_entity_poly.type
_entity_poly.pdbx_seq_one_letter_code
_entity_poly.pdbx_strand_id
1 'polypeptide(L)'
;MSLSPSRGGPQAAGTTAVETEVQELLSRELSSRNADGDPDATALLVEHIRRGNGGAVLEGIRQNFKYNPPATQICMVTVMDQCLMHSGPQFAVMLSSEKWTDRLFKVAKTTTANEVREKIICTVIKWYQRYHTSGHQRLMQRFQQSRVLGEPFQRIFTRMVKDQQQPRSTKSPQRDFTTLNAANRNEILDTEETILLECQGDLASLEYALEHPQILPDTEIANECKEHKLVCMRMLESGQHERIATELMSLIERFSEALSLFEAMTGIDVGEGDAAKRRAMADKDLEETDSDDDDEQRLLRQRRRGVKRADATAVMMQAQQETENLVNRERTEALQLRAQLEELRQKHEELQNKYKDAKAKNKEAVGMLEQYAQRVEMLETGANGANSHLSPLPVLGATSLGALGSAAGKGSMSPALTANMRSFLAAVRKSLREIKEVYCTDLSQQGRYYSAQISNAMAAMIQASDMDREADRKALQWTQELYRREVKLRKQYYNTIQELKGNIRVYCRVRPMLPKEIEGGYSDVMSYPTQDEVRFIDASGRPKLFEFDEVYPPTAPQARVFEDTAPLIDSVVDGFNVCIFAYGQTGSGKTFTMNGTEGENKGINTRALERLFEIIEERKETEASTVTVSVLEIYCEQIRDLLATKKEAAGLTYEVKQGGPYGTYVTNLKEVPVTSAGDIDGIMATAQTHRSEGMTNMNEHSSRSHMLLYIIVRTTNKQTNMQGYGKLSLIDLAGSERVDKSGAEGQRLKEAVAINKSLSALGDVIAGLAQNSKHVPFRNSALTFLLQDSMAGQAKVLMFVCVSPASYNASESSSSLLFASRARGVAFGQIKKNATTEKAS
;
A
#
# COMPACT_ATOMS: atom_id res chain seq x y z
N MET A 1 -46.45 -27.12 -28.96
CA MET A 1 -46.34 -25.71 -29.41
C MET A 1 -46.91 -24.83 -28.32
N SER A 2 -46.02 -24.22 -27.51
CA SER A 2 -46.20 -23.04 -26.63
C SER A 2 -45.29 -23.18 -25.41
N LEU A 3 -44.11 -22.54 -25.45
CA LEU A 3 -43.29 -22.31 -24.25
C LEU A 3 -42.66 -20.92 -24.35
N SER A 4 -43.03 -20.08 -23.39
CA SER A 4 -42.41 -18.81 -23.01
C SER A 4 -41.31 -19.05 -21.94
N PRO A 5 -40.48 -18.03 -21.63
CA PRO A 5 -39.06 -18.23 -21.31
C PRO A 5 -38.71 -18.09 -19.81
N SER A 6 -37.63 -18.73 -19.36
CA SER A 6 -36.83 -18.26 -18.22
C SER A 6 -35.45 -18.92 -18.19
N ARG A 7 -34.39 -18.09 -18.20
CA ARG A 7 -33.10 -18.31 -17.52
C ARG A 7 -32.24 -17.05 -17.68
N GLY A 8 -32.29 -16.20 -16.66
CA GLY A 8 -31.40 -15.05 -16.51
C GLY A 8 -30.00 -15.51 -16.10
N GLY A 9 -29.00 -14.98 -16.82
CA GLY A 9 -27.60 -14.95 -16.41
C GLY A 9 -27.31 -13.69 -15.56
N PRO A 10 -26.12 -13.62 -14.93
CA PRO A 10 -25.85 -12.73 -13.79
C PRO A 10 -25.88 -11.24 -14.16
N GLN A 11 -26.49 -10.45 -13.27
CA GLN A 11 -26.63 -8.99 -13.37
C GLN A 11 -25.27 -8.29 -13.43
N ALA A 12 -25.16 -7.36 -14.37
CA ALA A 12 -24.02 -6.49 -14.58
C ALA A 12 -23.90 -5.42 -13.49
N ALA A 13 -22.65 -5.07 -13.16
CA ALA A 13 -22.26 -3.95 -12.31
C ALA A 13 -22.82 -2.62 -12.84
N GLY A 14 -23.17 -1.70 -11.93
CA GLY A 14 -23.82 -0.43 -12.24
C GLY A 14 -23.01 0.46 -13.17
N THR A 15 -23.62 0.87 -14.29
CA THR A 15 -23.11 1.85 -15.24
C THR A 15 -23.12 3.26 -14.62
N THR A 16 -22.07 4.04 -14.85
CA THR A 16 -21.96 5.42 -14.36
C THR A 16 -22.86 6.39 -15.14
N ALA A 17 -23.25 7.53 -14.55
CA ALA A 17 -24.14 8.51 -15.20
C ALA A 17 -23.58 9.04 -16.54
N VAL A 18 -22.25 9.19 -16.64
CA VAL A 18 -21.55 9.64 -17.85
C VAL A 18 -21.61 8.59 -18.97
N GLU A 19 -21.53 7.30 -18.64
CA GLU A 19 -21.64 6.22 -19.63
C GLU A 19 -23.04 6.15 -20.23
N THR A 20 -24.08 6.40 -19.43
CA THR A 20 -25.47 6.46 -19.91
C THR A 20 -25.67 7.62 -20.88
N GLU A 21 -25.14 8.81 -20.55
CA GLU A 21 -25.23 10.02 -21.39
C GLU A 21 -24.50 9.84 -22.73
N VAL A 22 -23.29 9.26 -22.71
CA VAL A 22 -22.52 8.95 -23.93
C VAL A 22 -23.27 7.94 -24.82
N GLN A 23 -23.95 6.95 -24.25
CA GLN A 23 -24.73 5.97 -25.02
C GLN A 23 -25.97 6.59 -25.68
N GLU A 24 -26.62 7.56 -25.03
CA GLU A 24 -27.73 8.31 -25.62
C GLU A 24 -27.25 9.16 -26.80
N LEU A 25 -26.09 9.83 -26.67
CA LEU A 25 -25.48 10.62 -27.75
C LEU A 25 -25.10 9.75 -28.95
N LEU A 26 -24.48 8.59 -28.73
CA LEU A 26 -24.14 7.64 -29.81
C LEU A 26 -25.39 7.03 -30.47
N SER A 27 -26.48 6.85 -29.70
CA SER A 27 -27.76 6.40 -30.26
C SER A 27 -28.40 7.47 -31.16
N ARG A 28 -28.25 8.75 -30.81
CA ARG A 28 -28.67 9.87 -31.67
C ARG A 28 -27.89 9.92 -32.97
N GLU A 29 -26.57 9.75 -32.92
CA GLU A 29 -25.71 9.65 -34.12
C GLU A 29 -26.16 8.54 -35.08
N LEU A 30 -26.52 7.37 -34.53
CA LEU A 30 -27.02 6.24 -35.32
C LEU A 30 -28.41 6.46 -35.93
N SER A 31 -29.22 7.35 -35.33
CA SER A 31 -30.57 7.70 -35.80
C SER A 31 -30.60 8.89 -36.78
N SER A 32 -29.46 9.57 -36.96
CA SER A 32 -29.36 10.74 -37.83
C SER A 32 -29.57 10.39 -39.29
N ARG A 33 -30.30 11.24 -40.02
CA ARG A 33 -30.47 11.14 -41.49
C ARG A 33 -29.31 11.77 -42.28
N ASN A 34 -28.39 12.42 -41.58
CA ASN A 34 -27.24 13.08 -42.18
C ASN A 34 -26.09 12.07 -42.37
N ALA A 35 -25.43 12.10 -43.54
CA ALA A 35 -24.32 11.19 -43.85
C ALA A 35 -23.10 11.43 -42.95
N ASP A 36 -22.99 12.64 -42.39
CA ASP A 36 -21.92 13.08 -41.50
C ASP A 36 -22.34 13.07 -40.01
N GLY A 37 -23.47 12.47 -39.63
CA GLY A 37 -23.91 12.39 -38.23
C GLY A 37 -24.71 13.61 -37.73
N ASP A 38 -25.12 13.58 -36.45
CA ASP A 38 -25.81 14.69 -35.76
C ASP A 38 -24.77 15.69 -35.20
N PRO A 39 -24.60 16.88 -35.79
CA PRO A 39 -23.55 17.82 -35.40
C PRO A 39 -23.64 18.26 -33.93
N ASP A 40 -24.84 18.29 -33.34
CA ASP A 40 -25.04 18.65 -31.94
C ASP A 40 -24.60 17.51 -31.01
N ALA A 41 -24.86 16.26 -31.39
CA ALA A 41 -24.41 15.10 -30.62
C ALA A 41 -22.89 14.93 -30.70
N THR A 42 -22.30 15.13 -31.87
CA THR A 42 -20.84 15.14 -32.07
C THR A 42 -20.16 16.25 -31.26
N ALA A 43 -20.74 17.46 -31.20
CA ALA A 43 -20.20 18.55 -30.38
C ALA A 43 -20.19 18.22 -28.87
N LEU A 44 -21.25 17.58 -28.38
CA LEU A 44 -21.33 17.13 -26.99
C LEU A 44 -20.36 15.99 -26.69
N LEU A 45 -20.16 15.03 -27.61
CA LEU A 45 -19.14 13.99 -27.48
C LEU A 45 -17.73 14.58 -27.42
N VAL A 46 -17.44 15.59 -28.25
CA VAL A 46 -16.17 16.34 -28.21
C VAL A 46 -15.96 17.04 -26.86
N GLU A 47 -17.00 17.63 -26.30
CA GLU A 47 -16.94 18.26 -24.98
C GLU A 47 -16.68 17.23 -23.86
N HIS A 48 -17.30 16.05 -23.92
CA HIS A 48 -16.98 14.95 -22.99
C HIS A 48 -15.51 14.53 -23.09
N ILE A 49 -14.95 14.45 -24.31
CA ILE A 49 -13.53 14.14 -24.51
C ILE A 49 -12.64 15.22 -23.88
N ARG A 50 -12.95 16.50 -24.11
CA ARG A 50 -12.18 17.63 -23.53
C ARG A 50 -12.24 17.68 -22.00
N ARG A 51 -13.31 17.16 -21.40
CA ARG A 51 -13.45 17.01 -19.94
C ARG A 51 -12.80 15.75 -19.36
N GLY A 52 -12.00 15.02 -20.15
CA GLY A 52 -11.27 13.83 -19.72
C GLY A 52 -12.07 12.52 -19.81
N ASN A 53 -13.27 12.52 -20.38
CA ASN A 53 -14.13 11.32 -20.50
C ASN A 53 -13.92 10.56 -21.82
N GLY A 54 -12.78 10.74 -22.50
CA GLY A 54 -12.50 10.09 -23.79
C GLY A 54 -12.57 8.56 -23.74
N GLY A 55 -12.27 7.95 -22.58
CA GLY A 55 -12.38 6.51 -22.37
C GLY A 55 -13.83 5.99 -22.47
N ALA A 56 -14.79 6.73 -21.90
CA ALA A 56 -16.22 6.38 -21.95
C ALA A 56 -16.76 6.49 -23.39
N VAL A 57 -16.35 7.52 -24.13
CA VAL A 57 -16.70 7.71 -25.54
C VAL A 57 -16.18 6.56 -26.40
N LEU A 58 -14.91 6.18 -26.23
CA LEU A 58 -14.33 5.03 -26.93
C LEU A 58 -15.02 3.72 -26.55
N GLU A 59 -15.32 3.49 -25.28
CA GLU A 59 -16.03 2.29 -24.84
C GLU A 59 -17.42 2.17 -25.47
N GLY A 60 -18.18 3.27 -25.54
CA GLY A 60 -19.46 3.33 -26.23
C GLY A 60 -19.37 3.07 -27.74
N ILE A 61 -18.35 3.65 -28.39
CA ILE A 61 -18.06 3.37 -29.81
C ILE A 61 -17.74 1.88 -29.98
N ARG A 62 -16.94 1.28 -29.08
CA ARG A 62 -16.54 -0.12 -29.17
C ARG A 62 -17.74 -1.07 -29.12
N GLN A 63 -18.75 -0.76 -28.31
CA GLN A 63 -19.98 -1.57 -28.20
C GLN A 63 -20.75 -1.58 -29.52
N ASN A 64 -20.67 -0.49 -30.28
CA ASN A 64 -21.33 -0.34 -31.56
C ASN A 64 -20.46 -0.75 -32.79
N PHE A 65 -19.19 -1.13 -32.60
CA PHE A 65 -18.23 -1.27 -33.70
C PHE A 65 -18.07 -2.68 -34.31
N LYS A 66 -17.91 -3.74 -33.50
CA LYS A 66 -17.38 -5.03 -34.02
C LYS A 66 -18.41 -5.96 -34.66
N TYR A 67 -19.66 -5.97 -34.18
CA TYR A 67 -20.68 -6.96 -34.55
C TYR A 67 -21.97 -6.35 -35.15
N ASN A 68 -21.87 -5.12 -35.66
CA ASN A 68 -23.01 -4.37 -36.21
C ASN A 68 -22.96 -4.25 -37.74
N PRO A 69 -24.09 -3.88 -38.38
CA PRO A 69 -24.16 -3.72 -39.84
C PRO A 69 -23.12 -2.74 -40.39
N PRO A 70 -22.68 -2.89 -41.67
CA PRO A 70 -21.69 -2.02 -42.29
C PRO A 70 -21.98 -0.51 -42.16
N ALA A 71 -23.25 -0.10 -42.25
CA ALA A 71 -23.68 1.28 -42.08
C ALA A 71 -23.36 1.83 -40.67
N THR A 72 -23.61 1.03 -39.63
CA THR A 72 -23.28 1.35 -38.23
C THR A 72 -21.77 1.45 -38.04
N GLN A 73 -21.00 0.53 -38.64
CA GLN A 73 -19.54 0.55 -38.56
C GLN A 73 -18.95 1.80 -39.21
N ILE A 74 -19.43 2.17 -40.41
CA ILE A 74 -19.01 3.39 -41.11
C ILE A 74 -19.36 4.64 -40.29
N CYS A 75 -20.57 4.70 -39.73
CA CYS A 75 -20.98 5.81 -38.85
C CYS A 75 -20.03 5.94 -37.66
N MET A 76 -19.70 4.84 -36.97
CA MET A 76 -18.74 4.86 -35.87
C MET A 76 -17.33 5.32 -36.28
N VAL A 77 -16.83 4.91 -37.45
CA VAL A 77 -15.54 5.44 -37.96
C VAL A 77 -15.63 6.94 -38.24
N THR A 78 -16.75 7.42 -38.79
CA THR A 78 -16.96 8.85 -39.05
C THR A 78 -17.04 9.66 -37.75
N VAL A 79 -17.76 9.17 -36.73
CA VAL A 79 -17.83 9.81 -35.41
C VAL A 79 -16.44 9.85 -34.75
N MET A 80 -15.64 8.77 -34.85
CA MET A 80 -14.25 8.77 -34.38
C MET A 80 -13.40 9.83 -35.09
N ASP A 81 -13.52 9.95 -36.42
CA ASP A 81 -12.79 10.93 -37.23
C ASP A 81 -13.18 12.36 -36.84
N GLN A 82 -14.46 12.65 -36.70
CA GLN A 82 -14.95 13.97 -36.30
C GLN A 82 -14.58 14.34 -34.86
N CYS A 83 -14.74 13.40 -33.92
CA CYS A 83 -14.31 13.59 -32.54
C CYS A 83 -12.81 13.90 -32.50
N LEU A 84 -11.99 13.18 -33.25
CA LEU A 84 -10.55 13.44 -33.33
C LEU A 84 -10.22 14.79 -33.95
N MET A 85 -10.95 15.22 -34.97
CA MET A 85 -10.73 16.51 -35.63
C MET A 85 -11.04 17.71 -34.73
N HIS A 86 -11.92 17.55 -33.74
CA HIS A 86 -12.44 18.65 -32.93
C HIS A 86 -12.07 18.59 -31.43
N SER A 87 -11.57 17.46 -30.92
CA SER A 87 -11.22 17.29 -29.49
C SER A 87 -9.76 17.58 -29.12
N GLY A 88 -8.85 17.66 -30.10
CA GLY A 88 -7.42 17.92 -29.89
C GLY A 88 -6.55 16.65 -29.91
N PRO A 89 -5.21 16.79 -29.82
CA PRO A 89 -4.26 15.69 -30.02
C PRO A 89 -4.30 14.61 -28.92
N GLN A 90 -4.84 14.90 -27.74
CA GLN A 90 -5.02 13.93 -26.66
C GLN A 90 -5.88 12.73 -27.09
N PHE A 91 -6.93 12.95 -27.88
CA PHE A 91 -7.76 11.87 -28.42
C PHE A 91 -7.03 11.06 -29.51
N ALA A 92 -6.08 11.69 -30.23
CA ALA A 92 -5.23 11.03 -31.22
C ALA A 92 -4.35 9.95 -30.58
N VAL A 93 -3.78 10.28 -29.41
CA VAL A 93 -2.96 9.36 -28.62
C VAL A 93 -3.79 8.15 -28.18
N MET A 94 -5.01 8.38 -27.65
CA MET A 94 -5.92 7.30 -27.24
C MET A 94 -6.30 6.37 -28.39
N LEU A 95 -6.56 6.91 -29.59
CA LEU A 95 -6.86 6.13 -30.80
C LEU A 95 -5.63 5.38 -31.35
N SER A 96 -4.43 5.90 -31.09
CA SER A 96 -3.17 5.26 -31.49
C SER A 96 -2.72 4.12 -30.55
N SER A 97 -3.42 3.93 -29.42
CA SER A 97 -3.18 2.80 -28.51
C SER A 97 -3.29 1.45 -29.23
N GLU A 98 -2.54 0.45 -28.75
CA GLU A 98 -2.55 -0.89 -29.35
C GLU A 98 -3.96 -1.50 -29.36
N LYS A 99 -4.75 -1.26 -28.30
CA LYS A 99 -6.14 -1.71 -28.16
C LYS A 99 -7.03 -1.24 -29.32
N TRP A 100 -6.88 0.02 -29.75
CA TRP A 100 -7.69 0.58 -30.84
C TRP A 100 -7.11 0.28 -32.21
N THR A 101 -5.79 0.34 -32.35
CA THR A 101 -5.14 0.00 -33.62
C THR A 101 -5.34 -1.46 -34.00
N ASP A 102 -5.26 -2.40 -33.05
CA ASP A 102 -5.55 -3.81 -33.28
C ASP A 102 -7.04 -4.07 -33.55
N ARG A 103 -7.94 -3.31 -32.91
CA ARG A 103 -9.38 -3.39 -33.17
C ARG A 103 -9.72 -2.93 -34.59
N LEU A 104 -9.19 -1.79 -35.02
CA LEU A 104 -9.34 -1.28 -36.38
C LEU A 104 -8.74 -2.26 -37.40
N PHE A 105 -7.56 -2.82 -37.09
CA PHE A 105 -6.92 -3.83 -37.93
C PHE A 105 -7.78 -5.10 -38.08
N LYS A 106 -8.28 -5.65 -36.96
CA LYS A 106 -9.13 -6.84 -36.95
C LYS A 106 -10.43 -6.60 -37.71
N VAL A 107 -11.13 -5.50 -37.47
CA VAL A 107 -12.39 -5.17 -38.17
C VAL A 107 -12.15 -5.00 -39.67
N ALA A 108 -11.11 -4.27 -40.09
CA ALA A 108 -10.76 -4.12 -41.50
C ALA A 108 -10.43 -5.48 -42.16
N LYS A 109 -9.73 -6.38 -41.43
CA LYS A 109 -9.34 -7.71 -41.90
C LYS A 109 -10.51 -8.68 -42.01
N THR A 110 -11.46 -8.65 -41.07
CA THR A 110 -12.54 -9.65 -40.98
C THR A 110 -13.84 -9.20 -41.64
N THR A 111 -14.03 -7.91 -41.94
CA THR A 111 -15.27 -7.42 -42.56
C THR A 111 -15.43 -7.93 -44.00
N THR A 112 -16.65 -8.33 -44.36
CA THR A 112 -17.04 -8.72 -45.73
C THR A 112 -17.42 -7.53 -46.60
N ALA A 113 -17.70 -6.36 -45.99
CA ALA A 113 -18.04 -5.14 -46.71
C ALA A 113 -16.78 -4.34 -47.08
N ASN A 114 -16.54 -4.17 -48.39
CA ASN A 114 -15.38 -3.43 -48.88
C ASN A 114 -15.41 -1.96 -48.42
N GLU A 115 -16.58 -1.34 -48.36
CA GLU A 115 -16.76 0.07 -47.96
C GLU A 115 -16.26 0.35 -46.54
N VAL A 116 -16.51 -0.55 -45.59
CA VAL A 116 -16.01 -0.45 -44.20
C VAL A 116 -14.50 -0.54 -44.18
N ARG A 117 -13.93 -1.49 -44.93
CA ARG A 117 -12.48 -1.70 -45.02
C ARG A 117 -11.79 -0.48 -45.62
N GLU A 118 -12.32 0.08 -46.71
CA GLU A 118 -11.77 1.27 -47.35
C GLU A 118 -11.87 2.49 -46.42
N LYS A 119 -13.02 2.69 -45.74
CA LYS A 119 -13.21 3.79 -44.78
C LYS A 119 -12.20 3.74 -43.63
N ILE A 120 -11.95 2.58 -43.04
CA ILE A 120 -10.96 2.41 -41.94
C ILE A 120 -9.55 2.76 -42.45
N ILE A 121 -9.13 2.19 -43.58
CA ILE A 121 -7.78 2.41 -44.12
C ILE A 121 -7.58 3.90 -44.47
N CYS A 122 -8.53 4.52 -45.16
CA CYS A 122 -8.47 5.95 -45.50
C CYS A 122 -8.37 6.83 -44.24
N THR A 123 -9.16 6.52 -43.21
CA THR A 123 -9.23 7.30 -41.97
C THR A 123 -7.91 7.22 -41.19
N VAL A 124 -7.33 6.02 -41.05
CA VAL A 124 -6.03 5.84 -40.40
C VAL A 124 -4.90 6.54 -41.14
N ILE A 125 -4.89 6.50 -42.49
CA ILE A 125 -3.89 7.24 -43.28
C ILE A 125 -3.99 8.74 -43.01
N LYS A 126 -5.21 9.30 -42.95
CA LYS A 126 -5.43 10.71 -42.61
C LYS A 126 -4.97 11.05 -41.20
N TRP A 127 -5.23 10.18 -40.22
CA TRP A 127 -4.80 10.39 -38.84
C TRP A 127 -3.28 10.40 -38.71
N TYR A 128 -2.60 9.47 -39.38
CA TYR A 128 -1.13 9.47 -39.41
C TYR A 128 -0.56 10.71 -40.12
N GLN A 129 -1.11 11.11 -41.26
CA GLN A 129 -0.68 12.32 -41.98
C GLN A 129 -0.85 13.61 -41.17
N ARG A 130 -1.78 13.63 -40.20
CA ARG A 130 -2.10 14.81 -39.41
C ARG A 130 -1.38 14.85 -38.06
N TYR A 131 -1.26 13.70 -37.39
CA TYR A 131 -0.80 13.63 -36.00
C TYR A 131 0.52 12.88 -35.82
N HIS A 132 1.01 12.18 -36.85
CA HIS A 132 2.32 11.51 -36.85
C HIS A 132 2.60 10.57 -35.64
N THR A 133 1.57 9.98 -35.04
CA THR A 133 1.77 9.10 -33.87
C THR A 133 2.37 7.74 -34.26
N SER A 134 3.26 7.23 -33.41
CA SER A 134 3.94 5.93 -33.56
C SER A 134 2.94 4.77 -33.71
N GLY A 135 1.84 4.79 -32.95
CA GLY A 135 0.78 3.78 -33.03
C GLY A 135 0.07 3.73 -34.40
N HIS A 136 -0.25 4.89 -34.99
CA HIS A 136 -0.82 4.92 -36.34
C HIS A 136 0.20 4.50 -37.41
N GLN A 137 1.48 4.83 -37.22
CA GLN A 137 2.57 4.37 -38.09
C GLN A 137 2.68 2.84 -38.09
N ARG A 138 2.70 2.22 -36.90
CA ARG A 138 2.71 0.75 -36.73
C ARG A 138 1.48 0.11 -37.38
N LEU A 139 0.29 0.71 -37.22
CA LEU A 139 -0.93 0.22 -37.87
C LEU A 139 -0.85 0.28 -39.40
N MET A 140 -0.30 1.36 -39.98
CA MET A 140 -0.08 1.47 -41.42
C MET A 140 0.90 0.40 -41.93
N GLN A 141 1.99 0.15 -41.21
CA GLN A 141 2.92 -0.94 -41.55
C GLN A 141 2.24 -2.31 -41.50
N ARG A 142 1.40 -2.56 -40.48
CA ARG A 142 0.59 -3.78 -40.37
C ARG A 142 -0.38 -3.94 -41.54
N PHE A 143 -1.02 -2.85 -42.01
CA PHE A 143 -1.86 -2.89 -43.20
C PHE A 143 -1.06 -3.27 -44.45
N GLN A 144 0.11 -2.66 -44.64
CA GLN A 144 0.99 -2.93 -45.78
C GLN A 144 1.51 -4.37 -45.80
N GLN A 145 1.88 -4.93 -44.65
CA GLN A 145 2.44 -6.28 -44.52
C GLN A 145 1.36 -7.39 -44.52
N SER A 146 0.09 -7.03 -44.40
CA SER A 146 -1.00 -8.00 -44.34
C SER A 146 -1.29 -8.64 -45.71
N ARG A 147 -1.33 -9.98 -45.77
CA ARG A 147 -1.72 -10.72 -47.00
C ARG A 147 -3.14 -10.40 -47.50
N VAL A 148 -4.02 -9.94 -46.62
CA VAL A 148 -5.44 -9.64 -46.94
C VAL A 148 -5.68 -8.15 -47.17
N LEU A 149 -4.96 -7.29 -46.42
CA LEU A 149 -5.17 -5.83 -46.45
C LEU A 149 -4.10 -5.08 -47.25
N GLY A 150 -2.99 -5.71 -47.61
CA GLY A 150 -1.87 -5.08 -48.30
C GLY A 150 -2.25 -4.53 -49.67
N GLU A 151 -2.97 -5.31 -50.49
CA GLU A 151 -3.42 -4.86 -51.81
C GLU A 151 -4.48 -3.73 -51.72
N PRO A 152 -5.55 -3.84 -50.89
CA PRO A 152 -6.44 -2.71 -50.62
C PRO A 152 -5.72 -1.46 -50.11
N PHE A 153 -4.77 -1.62 -49.19
CA PHE A 153 -3.99 -0.51 -48.62
C PHE A 153 -3.15 0.18 -49.68
N GLN A 154 -2.37 -0.56 -50.48
CA GLN A 154 -1.56 0.02 -51.55
C GLN A 154 -2.42 0.74 -52.59
N ARG A 155 -3.59 0.19 -52.94
CA ARG A 155 -4.53 0.80 -53.89
C ARG A 155 -5.07 2.13 -53.38
N ILE A 156 -5.51 2.18 -52.12
CA ILE A 156 -6.02 3.40 -51.46
C ILE A 156 -4.90 4.42 -51.28
N PHE A 157 -3.75 4.00 -50.77
CA PHE A 157 -2.58 4.87 -50.57
C PHE A 157 -2.13 5.50 -51.88
N THR A 158 -2.03 4.70 -52.97
CA THR A 158 -1.68 5.21 -54.30
C THR A 158 -2.73 6.18 -54.85
N ARG A 159 -4.02 5.92 -54.62
CA ARG A 159 -5.12 6.84 -54.99
C ARG A 159 -4.98 8.17 -54.25
N MET A 160 -4.79 8.14 -52.92
CA MET A 160 -4.62 9.34 -52.09
C MET A 160 -3.37 10.14 -52.46
N VAL A 161 -2.26 9.46 -52.78
CA VAL A 161 -1.02 10.11 -53.24
C VAL A 161 -1.19 10.70 -54.64
N LYS A 162 -1.91 10.03 -55.56
CA LYS A 162 -2.22 10.56 -56.89
C LYS A 162 -3.15 11.78 -56.84
N ASP A 163 -4.12 11.78 -55.93
CA ASP A 163 -5.00 12.93 -55.70
C ASP A 163 -4.21 14.14 -55.12
N GLN A 164 -3.13 13.89 -54.37
CA GLN A 164 -2.18 14.93 -53.93
C GLN A 164 -1.16 15.37 -55.00
N GLN A 165 -0.94 14.59 -56.07
CA GLN A 165 0.08 14.81 -57.12
C GLN A 165 -0.47 15.33 -58.46
N GLN A 166 -1.71 15.82 -58.53
CA GLN A 166 -2.12 16.65 -59.68
C GLN A 166 -1.29 17.96 -59.70
N PRO A 167 -0.86 18.45 -60.88
CA PRO A 167 0.22 19.43 -60.96
C PRO A 167 -0.22 20.85 -60.57
N ARG A 168 0.50 21.48 -59.63
CA ARG A 168 1.31 22.65 -60.01
C ARG A 168 2.71 22.13 -60.37
N SER A 169 3.24 22.64 -61.48
CA SER A 169 4.14 21.94 -62.39
C SER A 169 5.61 21.77 -61.98
N THR A 170 6.21 20.72 -62.56
CA THR A 170 7.63 20.48 -62.95
C THR A 170 8.59 19.70 -62.03
N LYS A 171 9.00 18.55 -62.58
CA LYS A 171 10.22 17.73 -62.42
C LYS A 171 10.48 17.08 -61.06
N SER A 172 10.23 15.76 -61.03
CA SER A 172 10.72 14.83 -60.02
C SER A 172 12.25 14.71 -60.05
N PRO A 173 12.85 14.31 -58.92
CA PRO A 173 13.20 12.89 -58.82
C PRO A 173 12.61 12.22 -57.56
N GLN A 174 12.52 10.90 -57.66
CA GLN A 174 12.15 9.96 -56.59
C GLN A 174 12.78 10.38 -55.25
N ARG A 175 11.96 10.49 -54.20
CA ARG A 175 12.43 10.59 -52.82
C ARG A 175 12.12 9.30 -52.09
N ASP A 176 13.19 8.62 -51.71
CA ASP A 176 13.22 7.54 -50.74
C ASP A 176 12.70 8.02 -49.37
N PHE A 177 12.04 7.10 -48.66
CA PHE A 177 11.32 7.33 -47.40
C PHE A 177 12.24 7.60 -46.19
N THR A 178 13.55 7.78 -46.37
CA THR A 178 14.53 7.94 -45.28
C THR A 178 14.81 9.39 -44.88
N THR A 179 14.25 10.39 -45.57
CA THR A 179 14.49 11.82 -45.28
C THR A 179 13.21 12.63 -45.13
N LEU A 180 12.33 12.20 -44.22
CA LEU A 180 11.21 13.02 -43.71
C LEU A 180 11.39 13.47 -42.24
N ASN A 181 12.58 13.26 -41.65
CA ASN A 181 12.95 13.79 -40.34
C ASN A 181 13.35 15.28 -40.35
N ALA A 182 13.12 16.02 -41.44
CA ALA A 182 13.58 17.40 -41.56
C ALA A 182 12.63 18.30 -42.40
N ALA A 183 11.38 18.43 -41.96
CA ALA A 183 10.45 19.55 -42.20
C ALA A 183 9.12 19.11 -41.57
N ASN A 184 8.56 19.70 -40.51
CA ASN A 184 8.38 21.11 -40.20
C ASN A 184 8.21 21.18 -38.66
N ARG A 185 9.16 21.78 -37.93
CA ARG A 185 9.26 21.65 -36.46
C ARG A 185 8.58 22.77 -35.67
N ASN A 186 7.69 23.55 -36.27
CA ASN A 186 6.93 24.58 -35.56
C ASN A 186 5.50 24.65 -36.11
N GLU A 187 4.53 24.18 -35.35
CA GLU A 187 3.54 25.05 -34.68
C GLU A 187 2.49 24.20 -33.92
N ILE A 188 2.35 24.51 -32.63
CA ILE A 188 1.26 24.15 -31.69
C ILE A 188 1.49 22.84 -30.88
N LEU A 189 2.29 22.96 -29.82
CA LEU A 189 2.01 22.64 -28.40
C LEU A 189 3.32 22.79 -27.61
N ASP A 190 3.26 23.18 -26.33
CA ASP A 190 4.44 23.31 -25.48
C ASP A 190 5.17 21.96 -25.39
N THR A 191 6.49 21.99 -25.58
CA THR A 191 7.38 20.81 -25.71
C THR A 191 7.34 19.87 -24.49
N GLU A 192 6.85 20.33 -23.35
CA GLU A 192 6.80 19.61 -22.08
C GLU A 192 5.59 18.68 -21.97
N GLU A 193 4.40 19.17 -22.31
CA GLU A 193 3.16 18.38 -22.26
C GLU A 193 3.13 17.26 -23.31
N THR A 194 3.77 17.49 -24.45
CA THR A 194 3.86 16.48 -25.52
C THR A 194 4.69 15.27 -25.08
N ILE A 195 5.82 15.51 -24.40
CA ILE A 195 6.70 14.44 -23.90
C ILE A 195 6.01 13.66 -22.77
N LEU A 196 5.29 14.34 -21.88
CA LEU A 196 4.54 13.69 -20.80
C LEU A 196 3.45 12.75 -21.32
N LEU A 197 2.73 13.18 -22.36
CA LEU A 197 1.65 12.39 -22.96
C LEU A 197 2.19 11.17 -23.71
N GLU A 198 3.33 11.28 -24.39
CA GLU A 198 4.03 10.14 -25.00
C GLU A 198 4.48 9.13 -23.92
N CYS A 199 5.07 9.62 -22.84
CA CYS A 199 5.46 8.78 -21.70
C CYS A 199 4.26 8.05 -21.07
N GLN A 200 3.15 8.74 -20.87
CA GLN A 200 1.92 8.14 -20.33
C GLN A 200 1.31 7.07 -21.26
N GLY A 201 1.38 7.29 -22.58
CA GLY A 201 0.82 6.37 -23.57
C GLY A 201 1.55 5.03 -23.64
N ASP A 202 2.89 5.05 -23.64
CA ASP A 202 3.69 3.83 -23.70
C ASP A 202 3.70 3.09 -22.35
N LEU A 203 3.67 3.82 -21.22
CA LEU A 203 3.47 3.25 -19.90
C LEU A 203 2.15 2.47 -19.80
N ALA A 204 1.04 3.07 -20.26
CA ALA A 204 -0.26 2.40 -20.27
C ALA A 204 -0.27 1.16 -21.19
N SER A 205 0.54 1.17 -22.25
CA SER A 205 0.70 0.03 -23.16
C SER A 205 1.45 -1.12 -22.50
N LEU A 206 2.51 -0.82 -21.73
CA LEU A 206 3.24 -1.82 -20.94
C LEU A 206 2.38 -2.38 -19.80
N GLU A 207 1.67 -1.52 -19.06
CA GLU A 207 0.72 -1.94 -18.01
C GLU A 207 -0.37 -2.88 -18.58
N TYR A 208 -0.89 -2.58 -19.77
CA TYR A 208 -1.87 -3.44 -20.44
C TYR A 208 -1.28 -4.80 -20.86
N ALA A 209 -0.04 -4.82 -21.36
CA ALA A 209 0.66 -6.05 -21.70
C ALA A 209 0.86 -6.93 -20.46
N LEU A 210 1.21 -6.33 -19.31
CA LEU A 210 1.33 -7.02 -18.02
C LEU A 210 0.03 -7.67 -17.55
N GLU A 211 -1.11 -7.02 -17.80
CA GLU A 211 -2.43 -7.57 -17.47
C GLU A 211 -2.87 -8.72 -18.40
N HIS A 212 -2.22 -8.89 -19.56
CA HIS A 212 -2.62 -9.84 -20.60
C HIS A 212 -1.43 -10.72 -21.06
N PRO A 213 -1.15 -11.84 -20.37
CA PRO A 213 0.01 -12.73 -20.58
C PRO A 213 0.28 -13.24 -22.01
N GLN A 214 -0.68 -13.09 -22.91
CA GLN A 214 -0.61 -13.59 -24.29
C GLN A 214 0.05 -12.60 -25.25
N ILE A 215 0.28 -11.36 -24.79
CA ILE A 215 0.86 -10.23 -25.54
C ILE A 215 2.27 -9.87 -25.00
N LEU A 216 2.64 -10.43 -23.84
CA LEU A 216 3.86 -10.14 -23.08
C LEU A 216 5.23 -10.43 -23.75
N PRO A 217 5.43 -11.29 -24.77
CA PRO A 217 6.78 -11.55 -25.28
C PRO A 217 7.36 -10.44 -26.18
N ASP A 218 6.67 -9.32 -26.39
CA ASP A 218 7.18 -8.19 -27.17
C ASP A 218 8.09 -7.28 -26.32
N THR A 219 9.40 -7.37 -26.55
CA THR A 219 10.42 -6.60 -25.81
C THR A 219 10.55 -5.15 -26.27
N GLU A 220 9.91 -4.77 -27.39
CA GLU A 220 10.08 -3.44 -27.99
C GLU A 220 9.47 -2.36 -27.09
N ILE A 221 8.26 -2.61 -26.56
CA ILE A 221 7.53 -1.69 -25.67
C ILE A 221 8.27 -1.49 -24.33
N ALA A 222 8.85 -2.56 -23.79
CA ALA A 222 9.63 -2.48 -22.54
C ALA A 222 10.91 -1.64 -22.72
N ASN A 223 11.56 -1.73 -23.87
CA ASN A 223 12.73 -0.89 -24.18
C ASN A 223 12.35 0.59 -24.41
N GLU A 224 11.24 0.87 -25.09
CA GLU A 224 10.70 2.23 -25.26
C GLU A 224 10.35 2.85 -23.90
N CYS A 225 9.69 2.11 -23.01
CA CYS A 225 9.36 2.56 -21.64
C CYS A 225 10.61 2.87 -20.80
N LYS A 226 11.69 2.07 -20.96
CA LYS A 226 12.97 2.33 -20.31
C LYS A 226 13.62 3.62 -20.81
N GLU A 227 13.55 3.89 -22.11
CA GLU A 227 14.09 5.12 -22.70
C GLU A 227 13.29 6.35 -22.24
N HIS A 228 11.96 6.25 -22.18
CA HIS A 228 11.09 7.30 -21.65
C HIS A 228 11.32 7.57 -20.17
N LYS A 229 11.53 6.54 -19.35
CA LYS A 229 11.97 6.71 -17.96
C LYS A 229 13.28 7.51 -17.84
N LEU A 230 14.28 7.21 -18.69
CA LEU A 230 15.56 7.93 -18.70
C LEU A 230 15.42 9.38 -19.19
N VAL A 231 14.49 9.65 -20.11
CA VAL A 231 14.16 11.02 -20.53
C VAL A 231 13.52 11.79 -19.38
N CYS A 232 12.53 11.22 -18.68
CA CYS A 232 11.90 11.84 -17.52
C CYS A 232 12.91 12.15 -16.40
N MET A 233 13.83 11.21 -16.12
CA MET A 233 14.89 11.43 -15.13
C MET A 233 15.82 12.59 -15.53
N ARG A 234 16.26 12.65 -16.80
CA ARG A 234 17.10 13.76 -17.30
C ARG A 234 16.38 15.10 -17.26
N MET A 235 15.08 15.12 -17.55
CA MET A 235 14.25 16.34 -17.45
C MET A 235 14.14 16.82 -16.00
N LEU A 236 13.92 15.89 -15.06
CA LEU A 236 13.86 16.21 -13.62
C LEU A 236 15.22 16.72 -13.11
N GLU A 237 16.32 16.07 -13.51
CA GLU A 237 17.69 16.45 -13.12
C GLU A 237 18.14 17.80 -13.71
N SER A 238 17.55 18.23 -14.84
CA SER A 238 17.89 19.51 -15.47
C SER A 238 17.46 20.74 -14.66
N GLY A 239 16.49 20.59 -13.75
CA GLY A 239 15.92 21.69 -12.96
C GLY A 239 15.16 22.75 -13.78
N GLN A 240 15.01 22.56 -15.10
CA GLN A 240 14.33 23.52 -15.99
C GLN A 240 12.81 23.31 -16.08
N HIS A 241 12.31 22.18 -15.57
CA HIS A 241 10.93 21.71 -15.73
C HIS A 241 10.18 21.63 -14.39
N GLU A 242 10.30 22.66 -13.53
CA GLU A 242 9.66 22.69 -12.19
C GLU A 242 8.13 22.55 -12.24
N ARG A 243 7.47 23.05 -13.30
CA ARG A 243 6.01 22.99 -13.45
C ARG A 243 5.46 21.57 -13.55
N ILE A 244 6.24 20.65 -14.10
CA ILE A 244 5.85 19.26 -14.35
C ILE A 244 6.66 18.25 -13.51
N ALA A 245 7.46 18.73 -12.55
CA ALA A 245 8.35 17.90 -11.75
C ALA A 245 7.60 16.79 -10.98
N THR A 246 6.40 17.09 -10.47
CA THR A 246 5.53 16.11 -9.80
C THR A 246 5.03 15.02 -10.74
N GLU A 247 4.66 15.39 -11.97
CA GLU A 247 4.19 14.45 -12.99
C GLU A 247 5.34 13.59 -13.53
N LEU A 248 6.53 14.17 -13.70
CA LEU A 248 7.75 13.45 -14.06
C LEU A 248 8.15 12.43 -12.98
N MET A 249 8.09 12.81 -11.69
CA MET A 249 8.35 11.88 -10.58
C MET A 249 7.36 10.72 -10.56
N SER A 250 6.06 11.01 -10.73
CA SER A 250 5.02 9.98 -10.79
C SER A 250 5.21 9.02 -11.98
N LEU A 251 5.61 9.53 -13.14
CA LEU A 251 5.90 8.72 -14.31
C LEU A 251 7.13 7.82 -14.11
N ILE A 252 8.22 8.36 -13.53
CA ILE A 252 9.44 7.59 -13.25
C ILE A 252 9.13 6.41 -12.31
N GLU A 253 8.32 6.63 -11.29
CA GLU A 253 7.90 5.60 -10.33
C GLU A 253 7.09 4.50 -11.04
N ARG A 254 6.04 4.87 -11.79
CA ARG A 254 5.20 3.90 -12.50
C ARG A 254 5.95 3.13 -13.59
N PHE A 255 6.88 3.77 -14.31
CA PHE A 255 7.76 3.05 -15.24
C PHE A 255 8.66 2.03 -14.52
N SER A 256 9.14 2.35 -13.32
CA SER A 256 9.95 1.42 -12.51
C SER A 256 9.13 0.19 -12.10
N GLU A 257 7.91 0.40 -11.65
CA GLU A 257 7.00 -0.68 -11.26
C GLU A 257 6.65 -1.58 -12.45
N ALA A 258 6.27 -0.98 -13.59
CA ALA A 258 5.89 -1.71 -14.80
C ALA A 258 7.06 -2.49 -15.40
N LEU A 259 8.26 -1.91 -15.48
CA LEU A 259 9.44 -2.61 -16.00
C LEU A 259 9.88 -3.76 -15.08
N SER A 260 9.82 -3.56 -13.75
CA SER A 260 10.12 -4.62 -12.78
C SER A 260 9.14 -5.79 -12.86
N LEU A 261 7.84 -5.50 -13.02
CA LEU A 261 6.81 -6.52 -13.25
C LEU A 261 7.03 -7.25 -14.58
N PHE A 262 7.46 -6.54 -15.63
CA PHE A 262 7.78 -7.14 -16.93
C PHE A 262 8.96 -8.12 -16.85
N GLU A 263 10.05 -7.74 -16.17
CA GLU A 263 11.20 -8.62 -15.91
C GLU A 263 10.77 -9.87 -15.13
N ALA A 264 9.92 -9.70 -14.10
CA ALA A 264 9.44 -10.80 -13.27
C ALA A 264 8.51 -11.78 -14.02
N MET A 265 7.69 -11.28 -14.96
CA MET A 265 6.73 -12.10 -15.70
C MET A 265 7.32 -12.76 -16.95
N THR A 266 8.30 -12.13 -17.60
CA THR A 266 8.92 -12.65 -18.84
C THR A 266 10.26 -13.34 -18.63
N GLY A 267 10.97 -13.01 -17.55
CA GLY A 267 12.36 -13.42 -17.32
C GLY A 267 13.38 -12.72 -18.23
N ILE A 268 12.96 -11.72 -19.01
CA ILE A 268 13.83 -10.93 -19.89
C ILE A 268 14.34 -9.72 -19.10
N ASP A 269 15.65 -9.69 -18.84
CA ASP A 269 16.30 -8.57 -18.15
C ASP A 269 16.35 -7.34 -19.05
N VAL A 270 15.56 -6.30 -18.71
CA VAL A 270 15.62 -4.99 -19.37
C VAL A 270 16.65 -4.07 -18.71
N GLY A 271 17.43 -4.58 -17.75
CA GLY A 271 18.59 -3.93 -17.17
C GLY A 271 18.33 -3.16 -15.87
N GLU A 272 17.18 -3.37 -15.20
CA GLU A 272 16.96 -2.84 -13.86
C GLU A 272 17.52 -3.78 -12.78
N GLY A 273 17.42 -5.09 -12.99
CA GLY A 273 17.89 -6.11 -12.05
C GLY A 273 19.38 -6.01 -11.72
N ASP A 274 20.21 -5.67 -12.70
CA ASP A 274 21.67 -5.67 -12.55
C ASP A 274 22.22 -4.35 -11.93
N ALA A 275 21.49 -3.24 -12.14
CA ALA A 275 21.78 -1.94 -11.51
C ALA A 275 21.17 -1.82 -10.11
N ALA A 276 20.08 -2.54 -9.83
CA ALA A 276 19.53 -2.72 -8.49
C ALA A 276 20.35 -3.74 -7.67
N LYS A 277 20.82 -4.84 -8.28
CA LYS A 277 21.80 -5.75 -7.68
C LYS A 277 23.10 -5.05 -7.35
N ARG A 278 23.64 -4.23 -8.25
CA ARG A 278 24.86 -3.42 -7.97
C ARG A 278 24.63 -2.32 -6.94
N ARG A 279 23.42 -1.78 -6.78
CA ARG A 279 23.08 -0.85 -5.69
C ARG A 279 22.89 -1.57 -4.34
N ALA A 280 22.34 -2.79 -4.35
CA ALA A 280 22.15 -3.61 -3.17
C ALA A 280 23.45 -4.29 -2.69
N MET A 281 24.38 -4.60 -3.60
CA MET A 281 25.69 -5.16 -3.26
C MET A 281 26.75 -4.09 -2.95
N ALA A 282 26.58 -2.84 -3.42
CA ALA A 282 27.50 -1.75 -3.09
C ALA A 282 27.38 -1.24 -1.64
N ASP A 283 26.36 -1.67 -0.90
CA ASP A 283 26.11 -1.25 0.50
C ASP A 283 26.56 -2.30 1.54
N LYS A 284 27.18 -3.41 1.10
CA LYS A 284 27.65 -4.47 2.02
C LYS A 284 29.10 -4.92 1.88
N ASP A 285 29.77 -4.64 0.76
CA ASP A 285 31.15 -5.13 0.55
C ASP A 285 32.14 -3.98 0.40
N LEU A 286 32.55 -3.39 1.54
CA LEU A 286 33.75 -2.54 1.63
C LEU A 286 34.53 -2.81 2.92
N GLU A 287 34.98 -4.06 3.11
CA GLU A 287 36.23 -4.37 3.82
C GLU A 287 36.95 -5.52 3.09
N GLU A 288 38.13 -5.20 2.54
CA GLU A 288 39.27 -6.08 2.17
C GLU A 288 38.99 -7.30 1.25
N THR A 289 39.62 -7.48 0.08
CA THR A 289 41.08 -7.57 -0.18
C THR A 289 41.41 -7.49 -1.68
N ASP A 290 42.63 -7.00 -1.94
CA ASP A 290 43.43 -6.94 -3.17
C ASP A 290 43.26 -8.07 -4.21
N SER A 291 43.21 -7.71 -5.50
CA SER A 291 44.33 -7.94 -6.44
C SER A 291 44.01 -7.47 -7.88
N ASP A 292 44.93 -6.71 -8.45
CA ASP A 292 45.33 -6.58 -9.86
C ASP A 292 44.26 -6.31 -10.92
N ASP A 293 43.96 -5.02 -11.16
CA ASP A 293 43.75 -4.43 -12.50
C ASP A 293 43.67 -2.88 -12.38
N ASP A 294 44.82 -2.26 -12.11
CA ASP A 294 44.90 -0.90 -11.56
C ASP A 294 45.11 0.24 -12.58
N ASP A 295 45.18 -0.06 -13.89
CA ASP A 295 45.44 0.96 -14.92
C ASP A 295 44.17 1.46 -15.65
N GLU A 296 43.13 0.63 -15.78
CA GLU A 296 41.89 1.03 -16.47
C GLU A 296 40.94 1.83 -15.55
N GLN A 297 40.99 1.59 -14.24
CA GLN A 297 40.19 2.31 -13.25
C GLN A 297 40.73 3.72 -12.92
N ARG A 298 42.02 3.99 -13.13
CA ARG A 298 42.63 5.31 -12.91
C ARG A 298 42.13 6.37 -13.90
N LEU A 299 41.88 5.99 -15.15
CA LEU A 299 41.35 6.87 -16.19
C LEU A 299 39.85 7.19 -15.99
N LEU A 300 39.09 6.25 -15.41
CA LEU A 300 37.67 6.46 -15.06
C LEU A 300 37.49 7.32 -13.79
N ARG A 301 38.45 7.29 -12.85
CA ARG A 301 38.45 8.12 -11.64
C ARG A 301 38.69 9.62 -11.91
N GLN A 302 39.43 9.98 -12.96
CA GLN A 302 39.62 11.40 -13.31
C GLN A 302 38.37 12.06 -13.91
N ARG A 303 37.48 11.30 -14.57
CA ARG A 303 36.24 11.85 -15.17
C ARG A 303 35.07 12.03 -14.19
N ARG A 304 35.12 11.44 -12.98
CA ARG A 304 34.01 11.48 -12.00
C ARG A 304 34.18 12.49 -10.85
N ARG A 305 35.24 13.29 -10.82
CA ARG A 305 35.41 14.40 -9.86
C ARG A 305 34.71 15.68 -10.34
N GLY A 306 33.38 15.68 -10.33
CA GLY A 306 32.60 16.88 -10.69
C GLY A 306 31.28 17.08 -9.94
N VAL A 307 30.70 16.03 -9.35
CA VAL A 307 29.39 16.14 -8.70
C VAL A 307 29.48 15.62 -7.28
N LYS A 308 29.36 16.53 -6.31
CA LYS A 308 29.25 16.21 -4.89
C LYS A 308 27.92 15.51 -4.67
N ARG A 309 27.94 14.23 -4.25
CA ARG A 309 26.74 13.56 -3.69
C ARG A 309 26.42 14.23 -2.36
N ALA A 310 25.21 14.76 -2.22
CA ALA A 310 24.68 15.21 -0.94
C ALA A 310 24.34 13.99 -0.07
N ASP A 311 24.69 14.09 1.21
CA ASP A 311 24.51 13.06 2.24
C ASP A 311 23.01 12.87 2.52
N ALA A 312 22.50 11.64 2.40
CA ALA A 312 21.05 11.35 2.50
C ALA A 312 20.49 11.73 3.87
N THR A 313 21.32 11.62 4.91
CA THR A 313 20.99 12.05 6.28
C THR A 313 20.89 13.57 6.39
N ALA A 314 21.70 14.31 5.63
CA ALA A 314 21.63 15.77 5.57
C ALA A 314 20.37 16.24 4.83
N VAL A 315 19.98 15.57 3.74
CA VAL A 315 18.74 15.88 2.99
C VAL A 315 17.49 15.62 3.85
N MET A 316 17.47 14.53 4.62
CA MET A 316 16.35 14.22 5.51
C MET A 316 16.23 15.22 6.67
N MET A 317 17.37 15.65 7.23
CA MET A 317 17.42 16.66 8.28
C MET A 317 16.99 18.04 7.75
N GLN A 318 17.37 18.38 6.52
CA GLN A 318 16.96 19.62 5.85
C GLN A 318 15.45 19.64 5.57
N ALA A 319 14.88 18.51 5.11
CA ALA A 319 13.44 18.38 4.89
C ALA A 319 12.63 18.49 6.19
N GLN A 320 13.09 17.86 7.28
CA GLN A 320 12.46 18.03 8.60
C GLN A 320 12.51 19.48 9.08
N GLN A 321 13.65 20.14 8.91
CA GLN A 321 13.85 21.52 9.34
C GLN A 321 13.02 22.51 8.50
N GLU A 322 12.85 22.25 7.21
CA GLU A 322 11.94 23.03 6.35
C GLU A 322 10.47 22.86 6.76
N THR A 323 10.06 21.64 7.10
CA THR A 323 8.69 21.36 7.56
C THR A 323 8.42 22.08 8.89
N GLU A 324 9.37 22.04 9.82
CA GLU A 324 9.27 22.70 11.11
C GLU A 324 9.27 24.23 11.00
N ASN A 325 10.05 24.78 10.06
CA ASN A 325 10.06 26.20 9.73
C ASN A 325 8.72 26.65 9.12
N LEU A 326 8.09 25.83 8.29
CA LEU A 326 6.81 26.12 7.64
C LEU A 326 5.67 26.14 8.68
N VAL A 327 5.64 25.14 9.58
CA VAL A 327 4.70 25.09 10.71
C VAL A 327 4.89 26.28 11.65
N ASN A 328 6.13 26.65 11.95
CA ASN A 328 6.41 27.82 12.80
C ASN A 328 5.98 29.13 12.14
N ARG A 329 6.14 29.27 10.81
CA ARG A 329 5.71 30.45 10.06
C ARG A 329 4.19 30.62 10.10
N GLU A 330 3.44 29.55 9.82
CA GLU A 330 1.97 29.58 9.91
C GLU A 330 1.49 29.87 11.34
N ARG A 331 2.17 29.32 12.35
CA ARG A 331 1.85 29.60 13.75
C ARG A 331 2.06 31.07 14.11
N THR A 332 3.11 31.71 13.61
CA THR A 332 3.35 33.14 13.80
C THR A 332 2.35 34.02 13.06
N GLU A 333 1.98 33.67 11.82
CA GLU A 333 0.96 34.39 11.05
C GLU A 333 -0.41 34.30 11.73
N ALA A 334 -0.79 33.12 12.24
CA ALA A 334 -2.03 32.92 13.00
C ALA A 334 -2.06 33.73 14.31
N LEU A 335 -0.92 33.85 15.02
CA LEU A 335 -0.81 34.67 16.22
C LEU A 335 -0.92 36.17 15.92
N GLN A 336 -0.33 36.64 14.81
CA GLN A 336 -0.46 38.03 14.36
C GLN A 336 -1.91 38.38 13.98
N LEU A 337 -2.60 37.51 13.24
CA LEU A 337 -4.01 37.73 12.88
C LEU A 337 -4.92 37.76 14.11
N ARG A 338 -4.67 36.91 15.12
CA ARG A 338 -5.39 36.97 16.40
C ARG A 338 -5.14 38.28 17.15
N ALA A 339 -3.91 38.77 17.18
CA ALA A 339 -3.59 40.05 17.83
C ALA A 339 -4.29 41.23 17.13
N GLN A 340 -4.32 41.24 15.79
CA GLN A 340 -5.04 42.26 15.02
C GLN A 340 -6.56 42.23 15.28
N LEU A 341 -7.15 41.04 15.40
CA LEU A 341 -8.56 40.87 15.75
C LEU A 341 -8.89 41.41 17.16
N GLU A 342 -8.01 41.19 18.13
CA GLU A 342 -8.16 41.69 19.50
C GLU A 342 -8.07 43.24 19.54
N GLU A 343 -7.13 43.83 18.79
CA GLU A 343 -6.98 45.29 18.67
C GLU A 343 -8.22 45.95 18.03
N LEU A 344 -8.76 45.32 16.98
CA LEU A 344 -10.00 45.76 16.32
C LEU A 344 -11.21 45.68 17.26
N ARG A 345 -11.29 44.64 18.10
CA ARG A 345 -12.33 44.51 19.13
C ARG A 345 -12.24 45.62 20.18
N GLN A 346 -11.05 45.89 20.70
CA GLN A 346 -10.84 47.00 21.65
C GLN A 346 -11.22 48.35 21.06
N LYS A 347 -10.82 48.63 19.80
CA LYS A 347 -11.22 49.88 19.11
C LYS A 347 -12.73 50.00 18.94
N HIS A 348 -13.42 48.88 18.64
CA HIS A 348 -14.88 48.87 18.54
C HIS A 348 -15.54 49.20 19.88
N GLU A 349 -15.06 48.61 20.96
CA GLU A 349 -15.57 48.83 22.31
C GLU A 349 -15.34 50.28 22.79
N GLU A 350 -14.16 50.85 22.52
CA GLU A 350 -13.86 52.25 22.80
C GLU A 350 -14.78 53.22 22.05
N LEU A 351 -15.01 52.98 20.75
CA LEU A 351 -15.91 53.79 19.94
C LEU A 351 -17.35 53.70 20.45
N GLN A 352 -17.77 52.50 20.86
CA GLN A 352 -19.10 52.27 21.42
C GLN A 352 -19.29 53.00 22.76
N ASN A 353 -18.26 53.05 23.61
CA ASN A 353 -18.29 53.79 24.87
C ASN A 353 -18.29 55.31 24.64
N LYS A 354 -17.46 55.81 23.71
CA LYS A 354 -17.48 57.23 23.30
C LYS A 354 -18.85 57.65 22.75
N TYR A 355 -19.53 56.77 22.01
CA TYR A 355 -20.88 57.02 21.53
C TYR A 355 -21.92 57.09 22.67
N LYS A 356 -21.83 56.19 23.66
CA LYS A 356 -22.71 56.22 24.85
C LYS A 356 -22.53 57.52 25.65
N ASP A 357 -21.30 57.95 25.87
CA ASP A 357 -21.00 59.20 26.59
C ASP A 357 -21.49 60.44 25.84
N ALA A 358 -21.26 60.51 24.52
CA ALA A 358 -21.77 61.59 23.69
C ALA A 358 -23.30 61.64 23.71
N LYS A 359 -23.97 60.48 23.69
CA LYS A 359 -25.43 60.38 23.79
C LYS A 359 -25.95 60.85 25.14
N ALA A 360 -25.27 60.53 26.25
CA ALA A 360 -25.65 60.97 27.59
C ALA A 360 -25.52 62.50 27.75
N LYS A 361 -24.38 63.08 27.35
CA LYS A 361 -24.15 64.53 27.37
C LYS A 361 -25.17 65.31 26.53
N ASN A 362 -25.56 64.75 25.38
CA ASN A 362 -26.56 65.34 24.50
C ASN A 362 -27.97 65.32 25.13
N LYS A 363 -28.32 64.23 25.83
CA LYS A 363 -29.59 64.13 26.58
C LYS A 363 -29.66 65.17 27.69
N GLU A 364 -28.56 65.39 28.40
CA GLU A 364 -28.44 66.38 29.47
C GLU A 364 -28.56 67.82 28.93
N ALA A 365 -27.89 68.13 27.82
CA ALA A 365 -27.99 69.43 27.16
C ALA A 365 -29.40 69.74 26.62
N VAL A 366 -30.11 68.73 26.08
CA VAL A 366 -31.50 68.89 25.63
C VAL A 366 -32.44 69.17 26.81
N GLY A 367 -32.28 68.46 27.93
CA GLY A 367 -33.07 68.72 29.14
C GLY A 367 -32.85 70.13 29.70
N MET A 368 -31.61 70.64 29.67
CA MET A 368 -31.32 72.02 30.06
C MET A 368 -32.00 73.04 29.13
N LEU A 369 -31.99 72.80 27.81
CA LEU A 369 -32.64 73.68 26.83
C LEU A 369 -34.17 73.70 26.97
N GLU A 370 -34.78 72.58 27.33
CA GLU A 370 -36.21 72.49 27.63
C GLU A 370 -36.58 73.29 28.89
N GLN A 371 -35.75 73.22 29.93
CA GLN A 371 -35.93 74.06 31.13
C GLN A 371 -35.80 75.56 30.82
N TYR A 372 -34.87 75.95 29.95
CA TYR A 372 -34.77 77.33 29.46
C TYR A 372 -36.00 77.75 28.65
N ALA A 373 -36.52 76.88 27.79
CA ALA A 373 -37.70 77.15 26.98
C ALA A 373 -38.96 77.35 27.84
N GLN A 374 -39.20 76.48 28.82
CA GLN A 374 -40.31 76.62 29.77
C GLN A 374 -40.22 77.92 30.59
N ARG A 375 -39.00 78.35 30.94
CA ARG A 375 -38.81 79.59 31.70
C ARG A 375 -39.02 80.85 30.85
N VAL A 376 -38.70 80.79 29.55
CA VAL A 376 -39.03 81.87 28.59
C VAL A 376 -40.55 81.95 28.40
N GLU A 377 -41.24 80.82 28.30
CA GLU A 377 -42.70 80.75 28.16
C GLU A 377 -43.44 81.28 29.42
N MET A 378 -42.91 81.02 30.62
CA MET A 378 -43.41 81.61 31.87
C MET A 378 -43.17 83.13 31.96
N LEU A 379 -42.12 83.65 31.33
CA LEU A 379 -41.86 85.10 31.28
C LEU A 379 -42.70 85.81 30.20
N GLU A 380 -43.05 85.13 29.11
CA GLU A 380 -43.86 85.67 28.00
C GLU A 380 -45.37 85.72 28.33
N THR A 381 -45.87 84.90 29.25
CA THR A 381 -47.31 84.82 29.61
C THR A 381 -47.78 85.87 30.63
N GLY A 382 -46.91 86.77 31.08
CA GLY A 382 -47.35 87.99 31.80
C GLY A 382 -48.02 87.76 33.15
N ALA A 383 -47.56 86.79 33.95
CA ALA A 383 -47.99 86.66 35.35
C ALA A 383 -47.27 87.70 36.23
N ASN A 384 -47.91 88.85 36.45
CA ASN A 384 -47.59 89.74 37.56
C ASN A 384 -47.94 89.03 38.88
N GLY A 385 -46.95 88.39 39.51
CA GLY A 385 -47.09 87.71 40.78
C GLY A 385 -45.76 87.43 41.45
N ALA A 386 -45.25 88.43 42.17
CA ALA A 386 -44.37 88.36 43.33
C ALA A 386 -43.20 87.35 43.36
N ASN A 387 -41.98 87.91 43.37
CA ASN A 387 -40.88 87.52 44.25
C ASN A 387 -40.70 86.01 44.49
N SER A 388 -40.11 85.29 43.53
CA SER A 388 -39.36 84.07 43.85
C SER A 388 -37.94 84.18 43.32
N HIS A 389 -37.03 84.20 44.29
CA HIS A 389 -35.58 84.26 44.13
C HIS A 389 -35.12 83.01 43.35
N LEU A 390 -34.94 83.12 42.03
CA LEU A 390 -34.36 82.03 41.24
C LEU A 390 -32.87 82.32 41.03
N SER A 391 -32.04 81.45 41.60
CA SER A 391 -30.58 81.49 41.56
C SER A 391 -30.01 81.52 40.12
N PRO A 392 -28.82 82.12 39.90
CA PRO A 392 -28.17 82.11 38.59
C PRO A 392 -27.76 80.68 38.22
N LEU A 393 -28.05 80.26 36.99
CA LEU A 393 -27.47 79.05 36.42
C LEU A 393 -26.01 79.30 36.01
N PRO A 394 -25.11 78.32 36.13
CA PRO A 394 -23.69 78.52 35.84
C PRO A 394 -23.50 78.75 34.34
N VAL A 395 -22.93 79.90 33.97
CA VAL A 395 -22.42 80.14 32.62
C VAL A 395 -21.06 79.46 32.52
N LEU A 396 -20.95 78.43 31.67
CA LEU A 396 -19.65 77.87 31.32
C LEU A 396 -18.87 78.90 30.49
N GLY A 397 -17.87 79.53 31.11
CA GLY A 397 -16.80 80.23 30.38
C GLY A 397 -16.52 81.70 30.72
N ALA A 398 -16.93 82.25 31.86
CA ALA A 398 -16.52 83.60 32.28
C ALA A 398 -15.84 83.61 33.66
N THR A 399 -14.52 83.51 33.66
CA THR A 399 -13.66 83.94 34.77
C THR A 399 -13.67 85.47 34.92
N SER A 400 -13.55 85.91 36.17
CA SER A 400 -13.86 87.24 36.71
C SER A 400 -13.25 88.47 36.04
N LEU A 401 -14.03 89.56 36.01
CA LEU A 401 -13.52 90.91 36.26
C LEU A 401 -14.54 91.67 37.12
N GLY A 402 -14.10 92.00 38.34
CA GLY A 402 -14.90 92.68 39.34
C GLY A 402 -15.08 94.17 39.07
N ALA A 403 -16.18 94.67 39.64
CA ALA A 403 -16.39 96.02 40.17
C ALA A 403 -15.97 97.24 39.31
N LEU A 404 -16.94 97.80 38.59
CA LEU A 404 -17.13 99.25 38.53
C LEU A 404 -18.63 99.55 38.70
N GLY A 405 -18.94 100.35 39.72
CA GLY A 405 -20.28 100.60 40.21
C GLY A 405 -21.10 101.58 39.38
N SER A 406 -22.41 101.52 39.64
CA SER A 406 -23.41 102.60 39.56
C SER A 406 -23.20 103.71 38.52
N ALA A 407 -23.91 103.61 37.39
CA ALA A 407 -24.49 104.78 36.71
C ALA A 407 -25.69 104.39 35.81
N ALA A 408 -26.66 105.30 35.81
CA ALA A 408 -27.94 105.32 35.11
C ALA A 408 -27.93 104.94 33.61
N GLY A 409 -29.07 104.42 33.13
CA GLY A 409 -29.40 104.43 31.70
C GLY A 409 -30.45 103.39 31.30
N LYS A 410 -31.73 103.79 31.24
CA LYS A 410 -32.79 103.03 30.56
C LYS A 410 -32.41 102.86 29.07
N GLY A 411 -32.19 101.64 28.63
CA GLY A 411 -32.06 101.28 27.21
C GLY A 411 -32.83 100.01 26.92
N SER A 412 -34.05 100.15 26.40
CA SER A 412 -34.84 99.04 25.84
C SER A 412 -34.12 98.52 24.59
N MET A 413 -33.78 97.22 24.55
CA MET A 413 -33.25 96.57 23.35
C MET A 413 -34.33 96.59 22.25
N SER A 414 -33.95 96.98 21.02
CA SER A 414 -34.91 97.09 19.92
C SER A 414 -35.50 95.72 19.55
N PRO A 415 -36.82 95.62 19.26
CA PRO A 415 -37.48 94.37 18.87
C PRO A 415 -36.82 93.67 17.66
N ALA A 416 -36.20 94.46 16.78
CA ALA A 416 -35.52 93.98 15.57
C ALA A 416 -34.24 93.17 15.89
N LEU A 417 -33.46 93.57 16.90
CA LEU A 417 -32.24 92.85 17.27
C LEU A 417 -32.58 91.49 17.90
N THR A 418 -33.64 91.44 18.73
CA THR A 418 -34.15 90.21 19.35
C THR A 418 -34.73 89.25 18.31
N ALA A 419 -35.44 89.75 17.30
CA ALA A 419 -35.95 88.95 16.19
C ALA A 419 -34.82 88.34 15.33
N ASN A 420 -33.78 89.12 15.04
CA ASN A 420 -32.62 88.64 14.30
C ASN A 420 -31.85 87.56 15.08
N MET A 421 -31.67 87.73 16.39
CA MET A 421 -31.05 86.71 17.25
C MET A 421 -31.88 85.41 17.32
N ARG A 422 -33.22 85.51 17.35
CA ARG A 422 -34.13 84.34 17.28
C ARG A 422 -34.01 83.60 15.95
N SER A 423 -33.96 84.33 14.83
CA SER A 423 -33.78 83.74 13.50
C SER A 423 -32.42 83.04 13.37
N PHE A 424 -31.35 83.66 13.88
CA PHE A 424 -30.01 83.07 13.88
C PHE A 424 -29.94 81.81 14.76
N LEU A 425 -30.49 81.84 15.98
CA LEU A 425 -30.55 80.66 16.84
C LEU A 425 -31.40 79.53 16.25
N ALA A 426 -32.49 79.85 15.54
CA ALA A 426 -33.30 78.86 14.82
C ALA A 426 -32.51 78.23 13.67
N ALA A 427 -31.74 79.02 12.91
CA ALA A 427 -30.86 78.54 11.86
C ALA A 427 -29.75 77.63 12.40
N VAL A 428 -29.06 78.03 13.48
CA VAL A 428 -28.02 77.21 14.12
C VAL A 428 -28.60 75.89 14.65
N ARG A 429 -29.78 75.90 15.28
CA ARG A 429 -30.48 74.67 15.74
C ARG A 429 -30.89 73.75 14.59
N LYS A 430 -31.21 74.31 13.43
CA LYS A 430 -31.53 73.54 12.23
C LYS A 430 -30.26 72.87 11.69
N SER A 431 -29.19 73.62 11.50
CA SER A 431 -27.90 73.09 11.04
C SER A 431 -27.31 72.05 12.00
N LEU A 432 -27.42 72.25 13.32
CA LEU A 432 -26.94 71.27 14.31
C LEU A 432 -27.74 69.96 14.26
N ARG A 433 -29.05 70.02 13.97
CA ARG A 433 -29.89 68.82 13.77
C ARG A 433 -29.52 68.10 12.49
N GLU A 434 -29.35 68.83 11.39
CA GLU A 434 -28.93 68.27 10.11
C GLU A 434 -27.57 67.57 10.23
N ILE A 435 -26.58 68.20 10.88
CA ILE A 435 -25.27 67.60 11.13
C ILE A 435 -25.39 66.35 12.01
N LYS A 436 -26.21 66.37 13.08
CA LYS A 436 -26.42 65.22 13.96
C LYS A 436 -27.08 64.05 13.21
N GLU A 437 -28.05 64.35 12.37
CA GLU A 437 -28.76 63.34 11.58
C GLU A 437 -27.83 62.68 10.57
N VAL A 438 -27.00 63.48 9.88
CA VAL A 438 -25.95 63.00 8.97
C VAL A 438 -24.90 62.17 9.71
N TYR A 439 -24.43 62.60 10.89
CA TYR A 439 -23.45 61.84 11.65
C TYR A 439 -24.02 60.52 12.20
N CYS A 440 -25.29 60.51 12.63
CA CYS A 440 -25.95 59.29 13.11
C CYS A 440 -26.19 58.29 11.97
N THR A 441 -26.58 58.76 10.78
CA THR A 441 -26.74 57.89 9.62
C THR A 441 -25.40 57.33 9.18
N ASP A 442 -24.34 58.15 9.14
CA ASP A 442 -22.99 57.73 8.75
C ASP A 442 -22.39 56.71 9.73
N LEU A 443 -22.50 56.94 11.05
CA LEU A 443 -22.05 55.99 12.08
C LEU A 443 -22.84 54.66 12.02
N SER A 444 -24.14 54.74 11.73
CA SER A 444 -25.00 53.55 11.57
C SER A 444 -24.72 52.78 10.27
N GLN A 445 -24.27 53.49 9.22
CA GLN A 445 -23.81 52.87 7.98
C GLN A 445 -22.47 52.17 8.17
N GLN A 446 -21.52 52.82 8.85
CA GLN A 446 -20.24 52.21 9.21
C GLN A 446 -20.41 51.00 10.14
N GLY A 447 -21.27 51.10 11.16
CA GLY A 447 -21.58 49.96 12.04
C GLY A 447 -22.16 48.76 11.29
N ARG A 448 -23.08 49.01 10.34
CA ARG A 448 -23.61 47.95 9.46
C ARG A 448 -22.55 47.38 8.52
N TYR A 449 -21.66 48.22 7.98
CA TYR A 449 -20.56 47.79 7.11
C TYR A 449 -19.59 46.85 7.85
N TYR A 450 -19.11 47.24 9.04
CA TYR A 450 -18.20 46.40 9.81
C TYR A 450 -18.88 45.14 10.34
N SER A 451 -20.15 45.21 10.76
CA SER A 451 -20.92 44.03 11.16
C SER A 451 -21.08 43.02 10.01
N ALA A 452 -21.32 43.50 8.79
CA ALA A 452 -21.41 42.64 7.61
C ALA A 452 -20.05 42.02 7.26
N GLN A 453 -18.95 42.78 7.36
CA GLN A 453 -17.61 42.24 7.14
C GLN A 453 -17.23 41.16 8.16
N ILE A 454 -17.54 41.35 9.44
CA ILE A 454 -17.26 40.36 10.49
C ILE A 454 -18.07 39.09 10.27
N SER A 455 -19.37 39.20 9.95
CA SER A 455 -20.20 38.03 9.65
C SER A 455 -19.69 37.26 8.43
N ASN A 456 -19.27 37.95 7.37
CA ASN A 456 -18.70 37.30 6.19
C ASN A 456 -17.37 36.62 6.49
N ALA A 457 -16.49 37.25 7.28
CA ALA A 457 -15.22 36.65 7.70
C ALA A 457 -15.42 35.44 8.62
N MET A 458 -16.38 35.48 9.55
CA MET A 458 -16.75 34.33 10.38
C MET A 458 -17.34 33.19 9.56
N ALA A 459 -18.22 33.48 8.61
CA ALA A 459 -18.79 32.46 7.72
C ALA A 459 -17.70 31.79 6.87
N ALA A 460 -16.74 32.55 6.35
CA ALA A 460 -15.59 32.02 5.61
C ALA A 460 -14.69 31.15 6.49
N MET A 461 -14.42 31.55 7.74
CA MET A 461 -13.63 30.74 8.68
C MET A 461 -14.32 29.42 9.05
N ILE A 462 -15.64 29.41 9.25
CA ILE A 462 -16.40 28.19 9.54
C ILE A 462 -16.38 27.26 8.31
N GLN A 463 -16.62 27.79 7.12
CA GLN A 463 -16.52 27.00 5.88
C GLN A 463 -15.13 26.40 5.68
N ALA A 464 -14.06 27.17 5.90
CA ALA A 464 -12.69 26.66 5.83
C ALA A 464 -12.45 25.54 6.84
N SER A 465 -12.87 25.73 8.10
CA SER A 465 -12.72 24.70 9.14
C SER A 465 -13.52 23.42 8.87
N ASP A 466 -14.70 23.52 8.25
CA ASP A 466 -15.51 22.36 7.90
C ASP A 466 -14.93 21.62 6.68
N MET A 467 -14.37 22.36 5.71
CA MET A 467 -13.64 21.79 4.58
C MET A 467 -12.37 21.04 5.04
N ASP A 468 -11.60 21.61 5.96
CA ASP A 468 -10.40 20.98 6.53
C ASP A 468 -10.76 19.68 7.28
N ARG A 469 -11.80 19.70 8.10
CA ARG A 469 -12.30 18.49 8.81
C ARG A 469 -12.75 17.40 7.85
N GLU A 470 -13.38 17.78 6.74
CA GLU A 470 -13.81 16.82 5.72
C GLU A 470 -12.62 16.25 4.93
N ALA A 471 -11.60 17.07 4.65
CA ALA A 471 -10.35 16.62 4.06
C ALA A 471 -9.60 15.65 4.99
N ASP A 472 -9.47 15.97 6.28
CA ASP A 472 -8.85 15.11 7.30
C ASP A 472 -9.58 13.77 7.43
N ARG A 473 -10.92 13.80 7.43
CA ARG A 473 -11.73 12.57 7.47
C ARG A 473 -11.48 11.69 6.25
N LYS A 474 -11.42 12.27 5.06
CA LYS A 474 -11.11 11.54 3.82
C LYS A 474 -9.69 11.00 3.82
N ALA A 475 -8.72 11.78 4.29
CA ALA A 475 -7.33 11.36 4.45
C ALA A 475 -7.19 10.18 5.43
N LEU A 476 -7.91 10.22 6.56
CA LEU A 476 -7.92 9.12 7.53
C LEU A 476 -8.54 7.84 6.94
N GLN A 477 -9.66 7.95 6.24
CA GLN A 477 -10.29 6.81 5.55
C GLN A 477 -9.37 6.21 4.49
N TRP A 478 -8.73 7.05 3.69
CA TRP A 478 -7.75 6.63 2.68
C TRP A 478 -6.54 5.93 3.32
N THR A 479 -6.02 6.49 4.41
CA THR A 479 -4.90 5.90 5.17
C THR A 479 -5.27 4.54 5.76
N GLN A 480 -6.49 4.39 6.30
CA GLN A 480 -6.98 3.09 6.79
C GLN A 480 -7.10 2.05 5.68
N GLU A 481 -7.54 2.46 4.48
CA GLU A 481 -7.66 1.56 3.33
C GLU A 481 -6.29 1.16 2.78
N LEU A 482 -5.35 2.12 2.69
CA LEU A 482 -3.96 1.84 2.35
C LEU A 482 -3.32 0.87 3.35
N TYR A 483 -3.51 1.08 4.64
CA TYR A 483 -3.02 0.18 5.69
C TYR A 483 -3.60 -1.24 5.54
N ARG A 484 -4.91 -1.38 5.30
CA ARG A 484 -5.53 -2.69 5.05
C ARG A 484 -4.93 -3.38 3.82
N ARG A 485 -4.72 -2.63 2.75
CA ARG A 485 -4.12 -3.14 1.51
C ARG A 485 -2.67 -3.56 1.73
N GLU A 486 -1.88 -2.76 2.44
CA GLU A 486 -0.50 -3.07 2.83
C GLU A 486 -0.46 -4.36 3.66
N VAL A 487 -1.26 -4.47 4.73
CA VAL A 487 -1.29 -5.67 5.59
C VAL A 487 -1.63 -6.92 4.79
N LYS A 488 -2.56 -6.81 3.84
CA LYS A 488 -2.94 -7.92 2.95
C LYS A 488 -1.78 -8.31 2.02
N LEU A 489 -1.13 -7.34 1.38
CA LEU A 489 0.01 -7.58 0.49
C LEU A 489 1.21 -8.13 1.25
N ARG A 490 1.53 -7.59 2.43
CA ARG A 490 2.59 -8.08 3.29
C ARG A 490 2.37 -9.53 3.69
N LYS A 491 1.15 -9.91 4.11
CA LYS A 491 0.80 -11.32 4.37
C LYS A 491 0.96 -12.19 3.12
N GLN A 492 0.59 -11.69 1.94
CA GLN A 492 0.75 -12.41 0.68
C GLN A 492 2.23 -12.63 0.34
N TYR A 493 3.04 -11.57 0.27
CA TYR A 493 4.46 -11.65 -0.04
C TYR A 493 5.23 -12.48 0.98
N TYR A 494 4.89 -12.33 2.26
CA TYR A 494 5.47 -13.14 3.31
C TYR A 494 5.23 -14.62 3.05
N ASN A 495 4.01 -15.02 2.71
CA ASN A 495 3.73 -16.43 2.39
C ASN A 495 4.44 -16.89 1.12
N THR A 496 4.51 -16.07 0.07
CA THR A 496 5.26 -16.38 -1.15
C THR A 496 6.75 -16.58 -0.86
N ILE A 497 7.37 -15.72 -0.06
CA ILE A 497 8.77 -15.90 0.37
C ILE A 497 8.93 -17.23 1.13
N GLN A 498 7.98 -17.55 2.01
CA GLN A 498 8.02 -18.80 2.76
C GLN A 498 7.86 -20.04 1.85
N GLU A 499 7.07 -19.96 0.79
CA GLU A 499 6.95 -21.02 -0.23
C GLU A 499 8.21 -21.15 -1.09
N LEU A 500 8.82 -20.04 -1.50
CA LEU A 500 10.06 -20.02 -2.28
C LEU A 500 11.26 -20.59 -1.51
N LYS A 501 11.27 -20.49 -0.18
CA LYS A 501 12.27 -21.13 0.69
C LYS A 501 12.16 -22.67 0.77
N GLY A 502 11.25 -23.29 0.02
CA GLY A 502 11.09 -24.75 0.00
C GLY A 502 10.12 -25.28 1.06
N ASN A 503 9.59 -26.46 0.78
CA ASN A 503 8.51 -27.09 1.55
C ASN A 503 9.00 -27.74 2.85
N ILE A 504 10.17 -28.36 2.80
CA ILE A 504 10.91 -28.84 3.98
C ILE A 504 12.21 -28.05 4.04
N ARG A 505 12.33 -27.20 5.06
CA ARG A 505 13.60 -26.55 5.40
C ARG A 505 14.38 -27.43 6.34
N VAL A 506 15.70 -27.39 6.21
CA VAL A 506 16.62 -28.18 7.00
C VAL A 506 17.67 -27.25 7.60
N TYR A 507 17.68 -27.18 8.93
CA TYR A 507 18.66 -26.47 9.71
C TYR A 507 19.62 -27.46 10.37
N CYS A 508 20.91 -27.35 10.05
CA CYS A 508 21.93 -28.15 10.70
C CYS A 508 22.39 -27.46 11.97
N ARG A 509 22.38 -28.15 13.09
CA ARG A 509 22.88 -27.63 14.36
C ARG A 509 23.95 -28.54 14.92
N VAL A 510 25.16 -28.01 15.07
CA VAL A 510 26.26 -28.73 15.68
C VAL A 510 26.43 -28.24 17.12
N ARG A 511 26.35 -29.16 18.08
CA ARG A 511 26.58 -28.80 19.49
C ARG A 511 28.08 -28.63 19.79
N PRO A 512 28.46 -27.93 20.87
CA PRO A 512 29.83 -27.96 21.36
C PRO A 512 30.33 -29.36 21.72
N MET A 513 31.66 -29.55 21.64
CA MET A 513 32.34 -30.69 22.26
C MET A 513 32.09 -30.69 23.76
N LEU A 514 31.64 -31.82 24.30
CA LEU A 514 31.39 -31.96 25.73
C LEU A 514 32.71 -32.17 26.49
N PRO A 515 32.80 -31.76 27.76
CA PRO A 515 34.03 -31.96 28.56
C PRO A 515 34.53 -33.40 28.57
N LYS A 516 33.61 -34.38 28.70
CA LYS A 516 33.93 -35.81 28.66
C LYS A 516 34.52 -36.27 27.33
N GLU A 517 34.19 -35.61 26.23
CA GLU A 517 34.70 -35.95 24.89
C GLU A 517 36.11 -35.40 24.69
N ILE A 518 36.37 -34.21 25.22
CA ILE A 518 37.69 -33.58 25.22
C ILE A 518 38.64 -34.36 26.13
N GLU A 519 38.20 -34.69 27.35
CA GLU A 519 38.94 -35.54 28.29
C GLU A 519 39.22 -36.95 27.72
N GLY A 520 38.29 -37.47 26.92
CA GLY A 520 38.43 -38.74 26.21
C GLY A 520 39.38 -38.71 25.01
N GLY A 521 39.95 -37.54 24.67
CA GLY A 521 40.90 -37.38 23.57
C GLY A 521 40.27 -37.44 22.18
N TYR A 522 38.95 -37.25 22.06
CA TYR A 522 38.27 -37.22 20.77
C TYR A 522 38.45 -35.85 20.08
N SER A 523 38.67 -35.87 18.77
CA SER A 523 38.82 -34.67 17.96
C SER A 523 37.48 -34.18 17.39
N ASP A 524 37.41 -32.89 17.10
CA ASP A 524 36.33 -32.30 16.30
C ASP A 524 36.49 -32.72 14.83
N VAL A 525 35.41 -33.23 14.22
CA VAL A 525 35.36 -33.64 12.80
C VAL A 525 34.51 -32.72 11.92
N MET A 526 34.09 -31.56 12.44
CA MET A 526 33.24 -30.60 11.75
C MET A 526 33.97 -29.27 11.52
N SER A 527 33.66 -28.63 10.40
CA SER A 527 34.10 -27.28 10.06
C SER A 527 33.02 -26.57 9.25
N TYR A 528 33.01 -25.23 9.28
CA TYR A 528 31.92 -24.40 8.76
C TYR A 528 32.49 -23.42 7.73
N PRO A 529 32.56 -23.80 6.44
CA PRO A 529 33.12 -22.93 5.40
C PRO A 529 32.29 -21.66 5.19
N THR A 530 30.97 -21.77 5.26
CA THR A 530 29.99 -20.70 5.08
C THR A 530 28.83 -20.85 6.07
N GLN A 531 27.81 -19.98 6.00
CA GLN A 531 26.62 -20.04 6.87
C GLN A 531 25.68 -21.20 6.54
N ASP A 532 25.75 -21.72 5.32
CA ASP A 532 24.89 -22.77 4.77
C ASP A 532 25.62 -24.11 4.55
N GLU A 533 26.95 -24.13 4.70
CA GLU A 533 27.76 -25.33 4.50
C GLU A 533 28.36 -25.89 5.79
N VAL A 534 28.31 -27.22 5.94
CA VAL A 534 29.08 -27.98 6.93
C VAL A 534 30.00 -28.96 6.24
N ARG A 535 31.30 -28.82 6.51
CA ARG A 535 32.33 -29.77 6.09
C ARG A 535 32.59 -30.76 7.21
N PHE A 536 32.30 -32.03 6.93
CA PHE A 536 32.38 -33.15 7.84
C PHE A 536 33.49 -34.12 7.41
N ILE A 537 34.36 -34.53 8.33
CA ILE A 537 35.37 -35.57 8.08
C ILE A 537 34.76 -36.92 8.47
N ASP A 538 34.60 -37.82 7.50
CA ASP A 538 34.03 -39.13 7.75
C ASP A 538 34.98 -40.05 8.54
N ALA A 539 34.47 -41.20 8.99
CA ALA A 539 35.27 -42.17 9.75
C ALA A 539 36.48 -42.73 8.96
N SER A 540 36.51 -42.56 7.63
CA SER A 540 37.65 -42.92 6.78
C SER A 540 38.63 -41.77 6.55
N GLY A 541 38.44 -40.63 7.21
CA GLY A 541 39.27 -39.43 7.06
C GLY A 541 38.97 -38.63 5.79
N ARG A 542 37.91 -38.95 5.04
CA ARG A 542 37.55 -38.23 3.81
C ARG A 542 36.62 -37.06 4.15
N PRO A 543 36.93 -35.84 3.67
CA PRO A 543 36.04 -34.70 3.84
C PRO A 543 34.81 -34.84 2.94
N LYS A 544 33.64 -34.51 3.49
CA LYS A 544 32.36 -34.40 2.80
C LYS A 544 31.76 -33.04 3.09
N LEU A 545 31.22 -32.39 2.06
CA LEU A 545 30.52 -31.12 2.19
C LEU A 545 29.02 -31.38 2.13
N PHE A 546 28.27 -30.78 3.05
CA PHE A 546 26.81 -30.78 3.05
C PHE A 546 26.32 -29.35 3.10
N GLU A 547 25.30 -29.06 2.30
CA GLU A 547 24.66 -27.75 2.23
C GLU A 547 23.23 -27.85 2.76
N PHE A 548 22.84 -26.90 3.61
CA PHE A 548 21.54 -26.82 4.26
C PHE A 548 20.97 -25.40 4.16
N ASP A 549 19.73 -25.20 4.59
CA ASP A 549 19.13 -23.86 4.55
C ASP A 549 19.72 -22.92 5.61
N GLU A 550 20.31 -23.47 6.68
CA GLU A 550 21.15 -22.76 7.65
C GLU A 550 22.02 -23.79 8.40
N VAL A 551 23.25 -23.40 8.76
CA VAL A 551 24.18 -24.20 9.58
C VAL A 551 24.59 -23.41 10.81
N TYR A 552 24.20 -23.91 11.98
CA TYR A 552 24.54 -23.34 13.27
C TYR A 552 25.81 -23.99 13.84
N PRO A 553 26.92 -23.25 13.96
CA PRO A 553 28.13 -23.74 14.61
C PRO A 553 27.94 -23.87 16.13
N PRO A 554 28.89 -24.50 16.85
CA PRO A 554 28.84 -24.68 18.30
C PRO A 554 28.64 -23.40 19.12
N THR A 555 29.05 -22.27 18.58
CA THR A 555 28.95 -20.95 19.21
C THR A 555 27.55 -20.32 19.10
N ALA A 556 26.65 -20.89 18.29
CA ALA A 556 25.35 -20.31 18.02
C ALA A 556 24.40 -20.40 19.25
N PRO A 557 23.92 -19.25 19.79
CA PRO A 557 23.03 -19.24 20.94
C PRO A 557 21.59 -19.65 20.57
N GLN A 558 20.81 -20.07 21.57
CA GLN A 558 19.40 -20.44 21.40
C GLN A 558 18.55 -19.32 20.77
N ALA A 559 18.85 -18.06 21.12
CA ALA A 559 18.18 -16.89 20.58
C ALA A 559 18.35 -16.77 19.04
N ARG A 560 19.58 -16.97 18.54
CA ARG A 560 19.86 -16.90 17.09
C ARG A 560 19.13 -18.00 16.34
N VAL A 561 19.16 -19.23 16.86
CA VAL A 561 18.44 -20.38 16.26
C VAL A 561 16.93 -20.12 16.20
N PHE A 562 16.38 -19.47 17.23
CA PHE A 562 14.97 -19.12 17.25
C PHE A 562 14.62 -17.98 16.29
N GLU A 563 15.49 -16.98 16.13
CA GLU A 563 15.25 -15.83 15.24
C GLU A 563 14.91 -16.27 13.80
N ASP A 564 15.66 -17.24 13.27
CA ASP A 564 15.39 -17.78 11.92
C ASP A 564 14.16 -18.71 11.88
N THR A 565 13.73 -19.23 13.03
CA THR A 565 12.55 -20.09 13.20
C THR A 565 11.26 -19.30 13.43
N ALA A 566 11.35 -18.13 14.07
CA ALA A 566 10.23 -17.27 14.44
C ALA A 566 9.27 -16.97 13.27
N PRO A 567 9.75 -16.79 12.01
CA PRO A 567 8.86 -16.62 10.87
C PRO A 567 7.82 -17.72 10.65
N LEU A 568 8.14 -18.95 11.03
CA LEU A 568 7.19 -20.06 10.94
C LEU A 568 6.08 -19.92 11.99
N ILE A 569 6.38 -19.39 13.17
CA ILE A 569 5.40 -19.16 14.24
C ILE A 569 4.35 -18.13 13.80
N ASP A 570 4.79 -17.06 13.14
CA ASP A 570 3.90 -16.05 12.56
C ASP A 570 2.89 -16.68 11.57
N SER A 571 3.33 -17.70 10.82
CA SER A 571 2.46 -18.42 9.87
C SER A 571 1.35 -19.21 10.59
N VAL A 572 1.58 -19.67 11.82
CA VAL A 572 0.56 -20.38 12.61
C VAL A 572 -0.60 -19.46 12.92
N VAL A 573 -0.31 -18.24 13.42
CA VAL A 573 -1.34 -17.25 13.74
C VAL A 573 -2.07 -16.78 12.48
N ASP A 574 -1.41 -16.78 11.32
CA ASP A 574 -2.04 -16.50 10.02
C ASP A 574 -2.96 -17.62 9.50
N GLY A 575 -3.03 -18.77 10.18
CA GLY A 575 -3.93 -19.87 9.86
C GLY A 575 -3.30 -20.98 9.00
N PHE A 576 -1.98 -21.16 9.09
CA PHE A 576 -1.27 -22.26 8.44
C PHE A 576 -0.87 -23.34 9.44
N ASN A 577 -0.68 -24.57 8.94
CA ASN A 577 -0.05 -25.61 9.75
C ASN A 577 1.47 -25.50 9.64
N VAL A 578 2.15 -25.76 10.74
CA VAL A 578 3.60 -25.73 10.85
C VAL A 578 4.06 -26.95 11.63
N CYS A 579 5.10 -27.60 11.14
CA CYS A 579 5.72 -28.73 11.81
C CYS A 579 7.22 -28.46 11.96
N ILE A 580 7.70 -28.45 13.20
CA ILE A 580 9.12 -28.29 13.53
C ILE A 580 9.54 -29.53 14.29
N PHE A 581 10.55 -30.24 13.79
CA PHE A 581 11.04 -31.44 14.45
C PHE A 581 12.57 -31.50 14.52
N ALA A 582 13.08 -32.03 15.62
CA ALA A 582 14.51 -32.27 15.81
C ALA A 582 14.86 -33.75 15.59
N TYR A 583 15.88 -34.00 14.80
CA TYR A 583 16.37 -35.33 14.41
C TYR A 583 17.88 -35.45 14.65
N GLY A 584 18.34 -36.65 14.99
CA GLY A 584 19.74 -36.97 15.22
C GLY A 584 19.93 -38.02 16.31
N GLN A 585 21.18 -38.45 16.51
CA GLN A 585 21.50 -39.45 17.53
C GLN A 585 21.25 -38.95 18.97
N THR A 586 21.18 -39.86 19.92
CA THR A 586 21.19 -39.53 21.34
C THR A 586 22.44 -38.71 21.71
N GLY A 587 22.23 -37.67 22.51
CA GLY A 587 23.27 -36.74 22.92
C GLY A 587 23.70 -35.71 21.87
N SER A 588 23.05 -35.62 20.70
CA SER A 588 23.41 -34.63 19.67
C SER A 588 22.85 -33.22 19.90
N GLY A 589 21.95 -33.03 20.87
CA GLY A 589 21.37 -31.72 21.20
C GLY A 589 19.91 -31.49 20.76
N LYS A 590 19.17 -32.55 20.39
CA LYS A 590 17.74 -32.46 20.03
C LYS A 590 16.88 -31.80 21.11
N THR A 591 16.87 -32.38 22.31
CA THR A 591 16.11 -31.85 23.47
C THR A 591 16.62 -30.48 23.90
N PHE A 592 17.92 -30.19 23.79
CA PHE A 592 18.44 -28.84 24.04
C PHE A 592 17.90 -27.84 23.01
N THR A 593 17.73 -28.23 21.76
CA THR A 593 17.13 -27.37 20.73
C THR A 593 15.64 -27.15 20.98
N MET A 594 14.88 -28.21 21.24
CA MET A 594 13.44 -28.12 21.41
C MET A 594 13.02 -27.53 22.76
N ASN A 595 13.51 -28.08 23.88
CA ASN A 595 13.14 -27.64 25.22
C ASN A 595 14.12 -26.60 25.77
N GLY A 596 15.42 -26.82 25.54
CA GLY A 596 16.48 -26.00 26.13
C GLY A 596 16.55 -26.13 27.65
N THR A 597 17.09 -25.10 28.28
CA THR A 597 17.14 -24.96 29.75
C THR A 597 16.53 -23.62 30.15
N GLU A 598 16.59 -23.27 31.44
CA GLU A 598 16.07 -22.00 31.92
C GLU A 598 16.89 -20.78 31.44
N GLY A 599 16.31 -19.59 31.61
CA GLY A 599 16.94 -18.31 31.28
C GLY A 599 17.14 -18.09 29.78
N GLU A 600 18.32 -17.64 29.38
CA GLU A 600 18.65 -17.35 27.97
C GLU A 600 18.68 -18.60 27.09
N ASN A 601 18.80 -19.77 27.71
CA ASN A 601 18.93 -21.06 27.03
C ASN A 601 17.59 -21.76 26.74
N LYS A 602 16.47 -21.07 26.91
CA LYS A 602 15.13 -21.55 26.49
C LYS A 602 15.15 -22.03 25.05
N GLY A 603 14.59 -23.20 24.80
CA GLY A 603 14.51 -23.81 23.47
C GLY A 603 13.36 -23.28 22.62
N ILE A 604 13.16 -23.92 21.46
CA ILE A 604 12.11 -23.58 20.49
C ILE A 604 10.71 -23.67 21.11
N ASN A 605 10.42 -24.63 21.99
CA ASN A 605 9.10 -24.84 22.58
C ASN A 605 8.60 -23.62 23.35
N THR A 606 9.40 -23.12 24.30
CA THR A 606 9.02 -21.96 25.10
C THR A 606 9.02 -20.68 24.25
N ARG A 607 10.07 -20.45 23.45
CA ARG A 607 10.20 -19.25 22.61
C ARG A 607 9.11 -19.13 21.55
N ALA A 608 8.68 -20.26 20.96
CA ALA A 608 7.60 -20.29 19.99
C ALA A 608 6.28 -19.82 20.61
N LEU A 609 5.99 -20.19 21.85
CA LEU A 609 4.78 -19.74 22.53
C LEU A 609 4.87 -18.29 22.99
N GLU A 610 6.04 -17.85 23.47
CA GLU A 610 6.30 -16.43 23.77
C GLU A 610 5.98 -15.58 22.53
N ARG A 611 6.57 -15.91 21.37
CA ARG A 611 6.29 -15.22 20.10
C ARG A 611 4.83 -15.32 19.67
N LEU A 612 4.21 -16.49 19.83
CA LEU A 612 2.80 -16.68 19.46
C LEU A 612 1.87 -15.77 20.27
N PHE A 613 2.10 -15.65 21.58
CA PHE A 613 1.30 -14.77 22.45
C PHE A 613 1.58 -13.29 22.20
N GLU A 614 2.83 -12.91 21.87
CA GLU A 614 3.15 -11.54 21.42
C GLU A 614 2.29 -11.14 20.21
N ILE A 615 2.21 -11.99 19.19
CA ILE A 615 1.42 -11.70 17.98
C ILE A 615 -0.08 -11.65 18.30
N ILE A 616 -0.57 -12.55 19.15
CA ILE A 616 -1.98 -12.54 19.58
C ILE A 616 -2.32 -11.22 20.28
N GLU A 617 -1.43 -10.74 21.16
CA GLU A 617 -1.61 -9.48 21.87
C GLU A 617 -1.55 -8.27 20.92
N GLU A 618 -0.61 -8.26 19.98
CA GLU A 618 -0.51 -7.23 18.91
C GLU A 618 -1.81 -7.14 18.08
N ARG A 619 -2.47 -8.28 17.83
CA ARG A 619 -3.66 -8.38 16.95
C ARG A 619 -4.99 -8.34 17.69
N LYS A 620 -4.99 -8.22 19.02
CA LYS A 620 -6.19 -8.34 19.87
C LYS A 620 -7.35 -7.42 19.49
N GLU A 621 -7.07 -6.24 18.93
CA GLU A 621 -8.12 -5.29 18.51
C GLU A 621 -8.84 -5.74 17.25
N THR A 622 -8.18 -6.54 16.41
CA THR A 622 -8.70 -6.99 15.10
C THR A 622 -9.18 -8.44 15.11
N GLU A 623 -8.57 -9.29 15.92
CA GLU A 623 -8.78 -10.73 15.95
C GLU A 623 -9.00 -11.20 17.39
N ALA A 624 -9.89 -12.16 17.60
CA ALA A 624 -10.07 -12.88 18.86
C ALA A 624 -9.46 -14.28 18.71
N SER A 625 -8.50 -14.62 19.56
CA SER A 625 -7.74 -15.87 19.46
C SER A 625 -7.91 -16.75 20.69
N THR A 626 -7.96 -18.06 20.49
CA THR A 626 -7.92 -19.06 21.58
C THR A 626 -6.85 -20.09 21.28
N VAL A 627 -6.12 -20.52 22.31
CA VAL A 627 -4.98 -21.41 22.18
C VAL A 627 -5.21 -22.65 23.04
N THR A 628 -5.09 -23.83 22.44
CA THR A 628 -5.10 -25.11 23.16
C THR A 628 -3.81 -25.87 22.93
N VAL A 629 -3.35 -26.55 23.98
CA VAL A 629 -2.10 -27.31 24.01
C VAL A 629 -2.39 -28.77 24.36
N SER A 630 -1.74 -29.68 23.64
CA SER A 630 -1.70 -31.10 23.97
C SER A 630 -0.26 -31.61 23.90
N VAL A 631 0.09 -32.50 24.82
CA VAL A 631 1.43 -33.13 24.83
C VAL A 631 1.27 -34.63 24.86
N LEU A 632 1.93 -35.32 23.93
CA LEU A 632 1.91 -36.76 23.85
C LEU A 632 3.30 -37.32 23.62
N GLU A 633 3.42 -38.61 23.86
CA GLU A 633 4.59 -39.38 23.44
C GLU A 633 4.22 -40.61 22.65
N ILE A 634 5.14 -41.02 21.78
CA ILE A 634 5.09 -42.28 21.05
C ILE A 634 6.26 -43.12 21.55
N TYR A 635 5.96 -44.21 22.24
CA TYR A 635 6.92 -45.16 22.77
C TYR A 635 6.54 -46.57 22.31
N CYS A 636 7.45 -47.25 21.61
CA CYS A 636 7.19 -48.58 21.04
C CYS A 636 5.88 -48.68 20.22
N GLU A 637 5.61 -47.69 19.35
CA GLU A 637 4.36 -47.56 18.57
C GLU A 637 3.08 -47.38 19.40
N GLN A 638 3.18 -47.21 20.72
CA GLN A 638 2.06 -46.88 21.60
C GLN A 638 2.06 -45.39 21.91
N ILE A 639 0.87 -44.78 21.82
CA ILE A 639 0.67 -43.37 22.14
C ILE A 639 0.25 -43.23 23.60
N ARG A 640 0.88 -42.30 24.32
CA ARG A 640 0.50 -41.93 25.67
C ARG A 640 0.29 -40.42 25.75
N ASP A 641 -0.78 -40.02 26.42
CA ASP A 641 -1.05 -38.63 26.75
C ASP A 641 -0.23 -38.23 27.99
N LEU A 642 0.60 -37.20 27.85
CA LEU A 642 1.49 -36.74 28.91
C LEU A 642 0.83 -35.70 29.83
N LEU A 643 -0.38 -35.22 29.51
CA LEU A 643 -1.16 -34.28 30.33
C LEU A 643 -2.32 -34.96 31.07
N ALA A 644 -2.70 -36.17 30.66
CA ALA A 644 -3.67 -36.99 31.36
C ALA A 644 -3.07 -37.63 32.62
N THR A 645 -3.82 -37.59 33.71
CA THR A 645 -3.50 -38.35 34.93
C THR A 645 -3.74 -39.85 34.70
N LYS A 646 -3.10 -40.70 35.50
CA LYS A 646 -3.29 -42.18 35.43
C LYS A 646 -4.76 -42.60 35.55
N LYS A 647 -5.60 -41.84 36.27
CA LYS A 647 -7.04 -42.09 36.40
C LYS A 647 -7.80 -41.72 35.13
N GLU A 648 -7.47 -40.58 34.53
CA GLU A 648 -8.10 -40.12 33.28
C GLU A 648 -7.74 -41.04 32.10
N ALA A 649 -6.48 -41.49 32.04
CA ALA A 649 -6.01 -42.39 30.98
C ALA A 649 -6.48 -43.84 31.13
N ALA A 650 -7.08 -44.22 32.27
CA ALA A 650 -7.45 -45.60 32.56
C ALA A 650 -8.57 -46.08 31.62
N GLY A 651 -8.28 -47.12 30.83
CA GLY A 651 -9.25 -47.72 29.91
C GLY A 651 -9.45 -46.95 28.60
N LEU A 652 -8.68 -45.88 28.36
CA LEU A 652 -8.68 -45.15 27.10
C LEU A 652 -7.63 -45.70 26.13
N THR A 653 -7.98 -45.76 24.85
CA THR A 653 -7.03 -46.03 23.76
C THR A 653 -6.74 -44.77 22.98
N TYR A 654 -5.47 -44.57 22.66
CA TYR A 654 -4.97 -43.43 21.90
C TYR A 654 -4.56 -43.91 20.51
N GLU A 655 -5.36 -43.60 19.49
CA GLU A 655 -5.15 -44.03 18.11
C GLU A 655 -5.10 -42.83 17.19
N VAL A 656 -4.24 -42.90 16.16
CA VAL A 656 -4.18 -41.88 15.10
C VAL A 656 -5.35 -42.09 14.15
N LYS A 657 -6.15 -41.04 13.94
CA LYS A 657 -7.28 -41.03 12.99
C LYS A 657 -7.19 -39.83 12.05
N GLN A 658 -7.77 -39.97 10.86
CA GLN A 658 -7.87 -38.91 9.85
C GLN A 658 -9.26 -38.27 9.86
N GLY A 659 -9.37 -37.06 9.31
CA GLY A 659 -10.64 -36.36 9.10
C GLY A 659 -11.21 -35.69 10.35
N GLY A 660 -10.37 -35.40 11.35
CA GLY A 660 -10.73 -34.53 12.45
C GLY A 660 -10.82 -33.05 12.03
N PRO A 661 -11.24 -32.16 12.94
CA PRO A 661 -11.44 -30.73 12.66
C PRO A 661 -10.18 -30.04 12.12
N TYR A 662 -9.01 -30.56 12.50
CA TYR A 662 -7.68 -30.01 12.17
C TYR A 662 -6.81 -31.04 11.42
N GLY A 663 -7.45 -31.92 10.66
CA GLY A 663 -6.79 -33.01 9.94
C GLY A 663 -6.65 -34.28 10.79
N THR A 664 -5.44 -34.82 10.84
CA THR A 664 -5.03 -36.00 11.56
C THR A 664 -4.88 -35.67 13.04
N TYR A 665 -5.50 -36.49 13.89
CA TYR A 665 -5.60 -36.30 15.32
C TYR A 665 -5.44 -37.63 16.06
N VAL A 666 -5.19 -37.54 17.36
CA VAL A 666 -5.15 -38.70 18.26
C VAL A 666 -6.44 -38.73 19.07
N THR A 667 -7.10 -39.88 19.13
CA THR A 667 -8.33 -40.04 19.92
C THR A 667 -8.07 -39.85 21.40
N ASN A 668 -9.02 -39.21 22.10
CA ASN A 668 -9.03 -39.05 23.55
C ASN A 668 -7.85 -38.22 24.11
N LEU A 669 -7.08 -37.54 23.26
CA LEU A 669 -5.98 -36.68 23.68
C LEU A 669 -6.52 -35.44 24.42
N LYS A 670 -5.95 -35.14 25.58
CA LYS A 670 -6.34 -34.00 26.40
C LYS A 670 -5.88 -32.69 25.76
N GLU A 671 -6.82 -31.78 25.55
CA GLU A 671 -6.57 -30.41 25.10
C GLU A 671 -6.69 -29.47 26.30
N VAL A 672 -5.59 -28.80 26.66
CA VAL A 672 -5.52 -27.84 27.77
C VAL A 672 -5.55 -26.42 27.20
N PRO A 673 -6.55 -25.59 27.54
CA PRO A 673 -6.54 -24.19 27.13
C PRO A 673 -5.44 -23.43 27.88
N VAL A 674 -4.73 -22.55 27.18
CA VAL A 674 -3.67 -21.70 27.73
C VAL A 674 -3.93 -20.25 27.39
N THR A 675 -3.55 -19.35 28.30
CA THR A 675 -3.78 -17.90 28.15
C THR A 675 -2.50 -17.08 28.18
N SER A 676 -1.39 -17.68 28.61
CA SER A 676 -0.09 -17.02 28.64
C SER A 676 1.07 -17.95 28.29
N ALA A 677 2.21 -17.37 27.92
CA ALA A 677 3.44 -18.13 27.72
C ALA A 677 3.91 -18.81 29.02
N GLY A 678 3.65 -18.24 30.20
CA GLY A 678 4.04 -18.83 31.48
C GLY A 678 3.35 -20.17 31.78
N ASP A 679 2.16 -20.41 31.20
CA ASP A 679 1.45 -21.68 31.37
C ASP A 679 2.23 -22.87 30.78
N ILE A 680 3.09 -22.62 29.77
CA ILE A 680 3.81 -23.70 29.09
C ILE A 680 4.85 -24.36 29.97
N ASP A 681 5.55 -23.59 30.80
CA ASP A 681 6.64 -24.13 31.62
C ASP A 681 6.07 -25.15 32.62
N GLY A 682 4.90 -24.87 33.18
CA GLY A 682 4.15 -25.81 34.03
C GLY A 682 3.64 -27.05 33.27
N ILE A 683 3.11 -26.87 32.06
CA ILE A 683 2.65 -27.97 31.20
C ILE A 683 3.82 -28.89 30.82
N MET A 684 4.96 -28.31 30.43
CA MET A 684 6.16 -29.04 30.04
C MET A 684 6.81 -29.75 31.23
N ALA A 685 6.84 -29.12 32.41
CA ALA A 685 7.30 -29.76 33.64
C ALA A 685 6.41 -30.97 34.02
N THR A 686 5.09 -30.82 33.88
CA THR A 686 4.13 -31.92 34.11
C THR A 686 4.36 -33.05 33.10
N ALA A 687 4.46 -32.73 31.81
CA ALA A 687 4.69 -33.71 30.77
C ALA A 687 6.02 -34.45 30.96
N GLN A 688 7.08 -33.76 31.35
CA GLN A 688 8.39 -34.36 31.62
C GLN A 688 8.36 -35.28 32.84
N THR A 689 7.59 -34.92 33.87
CA THR A 689 7.39 -35.76 35.06
C THR A 689 6.65 -37.05 34.69
N HIS A 690 5.52 -36.94 34.00
CA HIS A 690 4.76 -38.11 33.53
C HIS A 690 5.55 -38.99 32.57
N ARG A 691 6.35 -38.37 31.69
CA ARG A 691 7.29 -39.07 30.80
C ARG A 691 8.31 -39.89 31.59
N SER A 692 8.80 -39.36 32.71
CA SER A 692 9.79 -40.01 33.58
C SER A 692 9.20 -41.10 34.50
N GLU A 693 7.95 -40.94 34.96
CA GLU A 693 7.25 -41.92 35.82
C GLU A 693 6.87 -43.23 35.12
N GLY A 694 7.01 -43.29 33.79
CA GLY A 694 6.54 -44.39 32.96
C GLY A 694 7.22 -45.75 33.14
N MET A 695 8.40 -45.88 33.81
CA MET A 695 8.93 -47.10 34.46
C MET A 695 10.38 -46.97 35.04
N THR A 696 10.75 -47.98 35.85
CA THR A 696 11.80 -48.12 36.89
C THR A 696 13.30 -48.10 36.50
N ASN A 697 13.75 -47.34 35.52
CA ASN A 697 15.19 -47.11 35.37
C ASN A 697 15.49 -45.68 34.91
N MET A 698 15.90 -44.85 35.87
CA MET A 698 16.37 -43.49 35.66
C MET A 698 17.55 -43.51 34.69
N ASN A 699 17.41 -42.84 33.53
CA ASN A 699 18.41 -41.99 32.85
C ASN A 699 18.41 -42.02 31.31
N GLU A 700 17.52 -42.73 30.62
CA GLU A 700 17.61 -42.80 29.14
C GLU A 700 16.24 -42.95 28.45
N HIS A 701 15.22 -42.20 28.91
CA HIS A 701 13.87 -42.27 28.34
C HIS A 701 13.67 -41.28 27.18
N SER A 702 14.24 -40.07 27.24
CA SER A 702 14.07 -39.06 26.20
C SER A 702 14.67 -39.44 24.84
N SER A 703 15.70 -40.29 24.84
CA SER A 703 16.31 -40.86 23.65
C SER A 703 15.48 -41.98 23.02
N ARG A 704 14.47 -42.48 23.72
CA ARG A 704 13.77 -43.72 23.38
C ARG A 704 12.27 -43.56 23.13
N SER A 705 11.74 -42.35 23.28
CA SER A 705 10.38 -42.01 22.85
C SER A 705 10.38 -40.72 22.03
N HIS A 706 9.43 -40.60 21.10
CA HIS A 706 9.17 -39.32 20.43
C HIS A 706 8.22 -38.51 21.31
N MET A 707 8.53 -37.24 21.53
CA MET A 707 7.65 -36.32 22.24
C MET A 707 7.09 -35.29 21.27
N LEU A 708 5.79 -35.08 21.33
CA LEU A 708 5.08 -34.16 20.46
C LEU A 708 4.28 -33.17 21.30
N LEU A 709 4.49 -31.89 21.04
CA LEU A 709 3.75 -30.77 21.57
C LEU A 709 2.89 -30.19 20.43
N TYR A 710 1.57 -30.28 20.59
CA TYR A 710 0.59 -29.70 19.68
C TYR A 710 0.04 -28.42 20.26
N ILE A 711 0.06 -27.36 19.46
CA ILE A 711 -0.62 -26.11 19.75
C ILE A 711 -1.61 -25.82 18.62
N ILE A 712 -2.86 -25.58 18.98
CA ILE A 712 -3.91 -25.17 18.05
C ILE A 712 -4.30 -23.74 18.40
N VAL A 713 -4.13 -22.84 17.43
CA VAL A 713 -4.56 -21.44 17.53
C VAL A 713 -5.81 -21.31 16.70
N ARG A 714 -6.95 -20.98 17.33
CA ARG A 714 -8.17 -20.61 16.61
C ARG A 714 -8.28 -19.10 16.62
N THR A 715 -8.49 -18.51 15.44
CA THR A 715 -8.56 -17.06 15.25
C THR A 715 -9.89 -16.69 14.63
N THR A 716 -10.56 -15.70 15.19
CA THR A 716 -11.80 -15.13 14.67
C THR A 716 -11.59 -13.66 14.37
N ASN A 717 -11.75 -13.26 13.11
CA ASN A 717 -11.68 -11.85 12.73
C ASN A 717 -12.93 -11.11 13.23
N LYS A 718 -12.75 -10.03 14.01
CA LYS A 718 -13.85 -9.30 14.66
C LYS A 718 -14.72 -8.51 13.67
N GLN A 719 -14.20 -8.14 12.51
CA GLN A 719 -14.93 -7.37 11.49
C GLN A 719 -15.72 -8.27 10.55
N THR A 720 -15.12 -9.38 10.11
CA THR A 720 -15.72 -10.27 9.11
C THR A 720 -16.39 -11.50 9.73
N ASN A 721 -16.21 -11.75 11.03
CA ASN A 721 -16.57 -12.98 11.72
C ASN A 721 -15.99 -14.26 11.08
N MET A 722 -15.00 -14.13 10.20
CA MET A 722 -14.34 -15.28 9.59
C MET A 722 -13.49 -16.01 10.63
N GLN A 723 -13.68 -17.31 10.73
CA GLN A 723 -12.89 -18.19 11.58
C GLN A 723 -11.80 -18.90 10.78
N GLY A 724 -10.65 -19.07 11.41
CA GLY A 724 -9.52 -19.84 10.90
C GLY A 724 -8.79 -20.53 12.03
N TYR A 725 -7.85 -21.42 11.67
CA TYR A 725 -7.00 -22.07 12.65
C TYR A 725 -5.58 -22.31 12.13
N GLY A 726 -4.60 -22.24 13.03
CA GLY A 726 -3.24 -22.72 12.80
C GLY A 726 -2.94 -23.90 13.70
N LYS A 727 -2.20 -24.88 13.18
CA LYS A 727 -1.68 -26.02 13.95
C LYS A 727 -0.16 -25.96 13.98
N LEU A 728 0.42 -25.81 15.16
CA LEU A 728 1.86 -25.91 15.38
C LEU A 728 2.17 -27.27 16.01
N SER A 729 3.06 -28.02 15.37
CA SER A 729 3.54 -29.32 15.83
C SER A 729 5.02 -29.21 16.13
N LEU A 730 5.41 -29.30 17.40
CA LEU A 730 6.80 -29.25 17.85
C LEU A 730 7.21 -30.64 18.34
N ILE A 731 8.24 -31.21 17.74
CA ILE A 731 8.54 -32.64 17.89
C ILE A 731 10.01 -32.86 18.26
N ASP A 732 10.23 -33.53 19.38
CA ASP A 732 11.54 -34.06 19.79
C ASP A 732 11.56 -35.57 19.49
N LEU A 733 12.25 -35.96 18.41
CA LEU A 733 12.31 -37.35 18.00
C LEU A 733 13.26 -38.16 18.89
N ALA A 734 13.04 -39.46 18.95
CA ALA A 734 13.96 -40.41 19.56
C ALA A 734 15.34 -40.40 18.85
N GLY A 735 16.34 -40.99 19.49
CA GLY A 735 17.68 -41.16 18.94
C GLY A 735 17.68 -41.97 17.64
N SER A 736 18.41 -41.51 16.63
CA SER A 736 18.54 -42.18 15.34
C SER A 736 19.67 -43.21 15.27
N GLU A 737 20.35 -43.48 16.38
CA GLU A 737 21.47 -44.41 16.43
C GLU A 737 21.07 -45.86 16.11
N ARG A 738 22.00 -46.59 15.49
CA ARG A 738 21.78 -47.98 15.12
C ARG A 738 21.82 -48.90 16.35
N VAL A 739 20.94 -49.90 16.36
CA VAL A 739 20.83 -50.91 17.43
C VAL A 739 22.17 -51.60 17.69
N ASP A 740 22.95 -51.89 16.64
CA ASP A 740 24.24 -52.58 16.73
C ASP A 740 25.26 -51.83 17.61
N LYS A 741 25.18 -50.49 17.66
CA LYS A 741 26.06 -49.66 18.48
C LYS A 741 25.62 -49.61 19.96
N SER A 742 24.36 -49.95 20.24
CA SER A 742 23.76 -49.85 21.57
C SER A 742 24.07 -51.04 22.49
N GLY A 743 24.47 -52.20 21.94
CA GLY A 743 24.69 -53.43 22.71
C GLY A 743 23.44 -53.92 23.46
N ALA A 744 22.23 -53.54 23.01
CA ALA A 744 20.99 -53.84 23.70
C ALA A 744 20.59 -55.32 23.58
N GLU A 745 20.28 -55.96 24.72
CA GLU A 745 19.82 -57.34 24.80
C GLU A 745 18.38 -57.45 25.36
N GLY A 746 17.70 -58.55 25.06
CA GLY A 746 16.40 -58.90 25.64
C GLY A 746 15.30 -57.86 25.37
N GLN A 747 14.69 -57.32 26.43
CA GLN A 747 13.59 -56.35 26.31
C GLN A 747 14.05 -55.00 25.74
N ARG A 748 15.30 -54.59 26.03
CA ARG A 748 15.89 -53.36 25.46
C ARG A 748 16.12 -53.46 23.96
N LEU A 749 16.40 -54.67 23.46
CA LEU A 749 16.52 -54.90 22.02
C LEU A 749 15.17 -54.70 21.31
N LYS A 750 14.08 -55.24 21.86
CA LYS A 750 12.72 -55.05 21.32
C LYS A 750 12.32 -53.58 21.28
N GLU A 751 12.66 -52.84 22.34
CA GLU A 751 12.46 -51.40 22.43
C GLU A 751 13.26 -50.65 21.35
N ALA A 752 14.57 -50.91 21.24
CA ALA A 752 15.44 -50.28 20.25
C ALA A 752 14.99 -50.57 18.79
N VAL A 753 14.51 -51.79 18.52
CA VAL A 753 13.92 -52.16 17.22
C VAL A 753 12.63 -51.39 16.95
N ALA A 754 11.75 -51.24 17.94
CA ALA A 754 10.49 -50.51 17.78
C ALA A 754 10.73 -49.00 17.56
N ILE A 755 11.70 -48.41 18.26
CA ILE A 755 12.09 -47.00 18.07
C ILE A 755 12.63 -46.82 16.65
N ASN A 756 13.57 -47.66 16.23
CA ASN A 756 14.14 -47.58 14.89
C ASN A 756 13.10 -47.87 13.79
N LYS A 757 12.05 -48.64 14.05
CA LYS A 757 10.93 -48.83 13.11
C LYS A 757 10.28 -47.49 12.73
N SER A 758 9.97 -46.65 13.72
CA SER A 758 9.32 -45.35 13.47
C SER A 758 10.21 -44.39 12.66
N LEU A 759 11.52 -44.33 12.95
CA LEU A 759 12.49 -43.50 12.23
C LEU A 759 12.80 -44.06 10.84
N SER A 760 12.83 -45.39 10.68
CA SER A 760 12.97 -46.04 9.38
C SER A 760 11.76 -45.74 8.49
N ALA A 761 10.56 -45.86 9.04
CA ALA A 761 9.32 -45.49 8.34
C ALA A 761 9.33 -44.00 7.93
N LEU A 762 9.84 -43.10 8.79
CA LEU A 762 10.01 -41.69 8.43
C LEU A 762 10.99 -41.51 7.27
N GLY A 763 12.08 -42.28 7.26
CA GLY A 763 13.02 -42.34 6.13
C GLY A 763 12.38 -42.82 4.82
N ASP A 764 11.55 -43.87 4.89
CA ASP A 764 10.81 -44.38 3.73
C ASP A 764 9.81 -43.36 3.20
N VAL A 765 9.13 -42.62 4.10
CA VAL A 765 8.23 -41.53 3.73
C VAL A 765 8.99 -40.41 3.02
N ILE A 766 10.09 -39.92 3.59
CA ILE A 766 10.90 -38.86 2.98
C ILE A 766 11.46 -39.30 1.62
N ALA A 767 11.95 -40.54 1.52
CA ALA A 767 12.44 -41.09 0.25
C ALA A 767 11.32 -41.19 -0.79
N GLY A 768 10.15 -41.67 -0.40
CA GLY A 768 8.97 -41.75 -1.26
C GLY A 768 8.53 -40.37 -1.76
N LEU A 769 8.55 -39.35 -0.89
CA LEU A 769 8.20 -37.97 -1.24
C LEU A 769 9.25 -37.32 -2.16
N ALA A 770 10.55 -37.48 -1.85
CA ALA A 770 11.64 -36.96 -2.68
C ALA A 770 11.62 -37.55 -4.10
N GLN A 771 11.17 -38.80 -4.24
CA GLN A 771 11.04 -39.49 -5.52
C GLN A 771 9.68 -39.26 -6.22
N ASN A 772 8.80 -38.42 -5.67
CA ASN A 772 7.44 -38.21 -6.16
C ASN A 772 6.67 -39.53 -6.37
N SER A 773 6.84 -40.48 -5.44
CA SER A 773 6.19 -41.79 -5.50
C SER A 773 4.68 -41.67 -5.39
N LYS A 774 3.94 -42.41 -6.24
CA LYS A 774 2.46 -42.43 -6.21
C LYS A 774 1.89 -42.87 -4.86
N HIS A 775 2.60 -43.78 -4.17
CA HIS A 775 2.22 -44.27 -2.86
C HIS A 775 3.35 -43.97 -1.87
N VAL A 776 3.03 -43.19 -0.83
CA VAL A 776 3.95 -42.87 0.27
C VAL A 776 3.44 -43.56 1.54
N PRO A 777 4.28 -44.38 2.22
CA PRO A 777 3.81 -45.31 3.24
C PRO A 777 3.63 -44.67 4.63
N PHE A 778 2.81 -43.62 4.74
CA PHE A 778 2.57 -42.91 6.00
C PHE A 778 2.03 -43.81 7.12
N ARG A 779 1.31 -44.89 6.79
CA ARG A 779 0.70 -45.80 7.78
C ARG A 779 1.67 -46.81 8.40
N ASN A 780 2.94 -46.84 8.00
CA ASN A 780 3.91 -47.82 8.49
C ASN A 780 4.30 -47.63 9.97
N SER A 781 4.11 -46.43 10.51
CA SER A 781 4.26 -46.14 11.95
C SER A 781 3.22 -45.15 12.44
N ALA A 782 2.99 -45.12 13.75
CA ALA A 782 2.14 -44.11 14.38
C ALA A 782 2.67 -42.68 14.14
N LEU A 783 4.00 -42.50 14.21
CA LEU A 783 4.66 -41.21 14.00
C LEU A 783 4.41 -40.68 12.58
N THR A 784 4.70 -41.49 11.56
CA THR A 784 4.52 -41.11 10.16
C THR A 784 3.05 -40.89 9.81
N PHE A 785 2.15 -41.65 10.42
CA PHE A 785 0.72 -41.50 10.15
C PHE A 785 0.22 -40.16 10.71
N LEU A 786 0.71 -39.79 11.89
CA LEU A 786 0.39 -38.53 12.55
C LEU A 786 1.02 -37.32 11.83
N LEU A 787 2.22 -37.50 11.25
CA LEU A 787 2.91 -36.51 10.43
C LEU A 787 2.37 -36.37 9.01
N GLN A 788 1.40 -37.20 8.61
CA GLN A 788 0.92 -37.26 7.24
C GLN A 788 0.49 -35.88 6.72
N ASP A 789 -0.31 -35.12 7.47
CA ASP A 789 -0.75 -33.81 6.99
C ASP A 789 0.41 -32.81 6.91
N SER A 790 1.38 -32.94 7.82
CA SER A 790 2.55 -32.08 7.82
C SER A 790 3.42 -32.31 6.59
N MET A 791 3.59 -33.57 6.19
CA MET A 791 4.49 -33.98 5.10
C MET A 791 3.77 -34.31 3.78
N ALA A 792 2.46 -34.08 3.67
CA ALA A 792 1.69 -34.23 2.43
C ALA A 792 1.25 -32.88 1.84
N GLY A 793 1.96 -31.79 2.18
CA GLY A 793 1.75 -30.46 1.60
C GLY A 793 0.69 -29.59 2.29
N GLN A 794 0.25 -29.94 3.50
CA GLN A 794 -0.68 -29.09 4.27
C GLN A 794 0.02 -28.27 5.36
N ALA A 795 1.35 -28.35 5.49
CA ALA A 795 2.11 -27.59 6.47
C ALA A 795 3.44 -27.06 5.92
N LYS A 796 3.95 -26.00 6.55
CA LYS A 796 5.35 -25.58 6.43
C LYS A 796 6.19 -26.45 7.37
N VAL A 797 7.22 -27.11 6.85
CA VAL A 797 8.00 -28.07 7.63
C VAL A 797 9.43 -27.56 7.83
N LEU A 798 9.90 -27.60 9.08
CA LEU A 798 11.29 -27.35 9.45
C LEU A 798 11.86 -28.56 10.18
N MET A 799 12.97 -29.07 9.67
CA MET A 799 13.75 -30.12 10.29
C MET A 799 15.03 -29.53 10.88
N PHE A 800 15.23 -29.69 12.18
CA PHE A 800 16.55 -29.55 12.80
C PHE A 800 17.29 -30.87 12.70
N VAL A 801 18.45 -30.90 12.03
CA VAL A 801 19.41 -32.01 12.12
C VAL A 801 20.48 -31.66 13.15
N CYS A 802 20.38 -32.28 14.33
CA CYS A 802 21.31 -32.09 15.44
C CYS A 802 22.44 -33.13 15.36
N VAL A 803 23.70 -32.69 15.30
CA VAL A 803 24.88 -33.56 15.18
C VAL A 803 25.96 -33.27 16.22
N SER A 804 26.79 -34.28 16.46
CA SER A 804 27.92 -34.21 17.39
C SER A 804 29.22 -33.97 16.60
N PRO A 805 30.08 -33.02 17.03
CA PRO A 805 31.40 -32.83 16.43
C PRO A 805 32.41 -33.91 16.78
N ALA A 806 32.19 -34.71 17.84
CA ALA A 806 33.17 -35.69 18.29
C ALA A 806 33.41 -36.85 17.29
N SER A 807 34.68 -37.19 17.06
CA SER A 807 35.11 -38.20 16.09
C SER A 807 34.49 -39.59 16.27
N TYR A 808 34.24 -40.05 17.50
CA TYR A 808 33.58 -41.35 17.76
C TYR A 808 32.09 -41.38 17.35
N ASN A 809 31.48 -40.21 17.12
CA ASN A 809 30.13 -40.03 16.62
C ASN A 809 30.09 -39.78 15.10
N ALA A 810 31.22 -39.82 14.40
CA ALA A 810 31.29 -39.51 12.97
C ALA A 810 30.33 -40.36 12.12
N SER A 811 30.23 -41.68 12.35
CA SER A 811 29.33 -42.55 11.58
C SER A 811 27.85 -42.18 11.72
N GLU A 812 27.42 -41.81 12.92
CA GLU A 812 26.02 -41.45 13.22
C GLU A 812 25.70 -40.02 12.74
N SER A 813 26.66 -39.10 12.88
CA SER A 813 26.56 -37.75 12.32
C SER A 813 26.49 -37.80 10.80
N SER A 814 27.30 -38.63 10.14
CA SER A 814 27.21 -38.86 8.70
C SER A 814 25.84 -39.39 8.26
N SER A 815 25.26 -40.32 9.02
CA SER A 815 23.93 -40.87 8.72
C SER A 815 22.85 -39.81 8.86
N SER A 816 22.97 -38.95 9.88
CA SER A 816 22.04 -37.85 10.14
C SER A 816 22.10 -36.77 9.05
N LEU A 817 23.31 -36.35 8.65
CA LEU A 817 23.52 -35.38 7.58
C LEU A 817 23.00 -35.88 6.23
N LEU A 818 23.22 -37.16 5.90
CA LEU A 818 22.68 -37.77 4.68
C LEU A 818 21.16 -37.84 4.68
N PHE A 819 20.54 -38.15 5.82
CA PHE A 819 19.08 -38.13 5.96
C PHE A 819 18.52 -36.73 5.75
N ALA A 820 19.13 -35.73 6.39
CA ALA A 820 18.75 -34.33 6.30
C ALA A 820 18.88 -33.78 4.87
N SER A 821 19.96 -34.13 4.16
CA SER A 821 20.17 -33.76 2.76
C SER A 821 19.07 -34.32 1.85
N ARG A 822 18.60 -35.56 2.08
CA ARG A 822 17.45 -36.11 1.34
C ARG A 822 16.15 -35.38 1.67
N ALA A 823 15.94 -35.00 2.93
CA ALA A 823 14.74 -34.30 3.36
C ALA A 823 14.62 -32.90 2.71
N ARG A 824 15.74 -32.17 2.59
CA ARG A 824 15.79 -30.86 1.91
C ARG A 824 15.34 -30.92 0.45
N GLY A 825 15.60 -32.04 -0.23
CA GLY A 825 15.20 -32.24 -1.62
C GLY A 825 13.70 -32.51 -1.85
N VAL A 826 12.88 -32.58 -0.80
CA VAL A 826 11.44 -32.84 -0.90
C VAL A 826 10.66 -31.57 -1.25
N ALA A 827 9.86 -31.64 -2.31
CA ALA A 827 8.94 -30.58 -2.69
C ALA A 827 7.48 -31.08 -2.71
N PHE A 828 6.59 -30.36 -2.05
CA PHE A 828 5.13 -30.51 -2.14
C PHE A 828 4.53 -29.39 -3.00
N GLY A 829 3.26 -29.52 -3.39
CA GLY A 829 2.50 -28.45 -4.06
C GLY A 829 2.14 -27.29 -3.12
N GLN A 830 1.39 -26.30 -3.61
CA GLN A 830 1.00 -25.11 -2.83
C GLN A 830 0.30 -25.46 -1.50
N ILE A 831 0.75 -24.81 -0.42
CA ILE A 831 0.20 -24.98 0.94
C ILE A 831 -1.10 -24.18 1.05
N LYS A 832 -2.17 -24.82 1.56
CA LYS A 832 -3.48 -24.17 1.72
C LYS A 832 -3.62 -23.55 3.11
N LYS A 833 -4.17 -22.33 3.15
CA LYS A 833 -4.61 -21.69 4.39
C LYS A 833 -5.88 -22.36 4.91
N ASN A 834 -5.95 -22.56 6.22
CA ASN A 834 -7.14 -23.09 6.87
C ASN A 834 -8.16 -21.96 7.09
N ALA A 835 -9.26 -22.00 6.34
CA ALA A 835 -10.40 -21.12 6.54
C ALA A 835 -11.66 -21.96 6.73
N THR A 836 -12.39 -21.69 7.81
CA THR A 836 -13.70 -22.30 8.09
C THR A 836 -14.78 -21.29 7.74
N THR A 837 -15.44 -21.48 6.61
CA THR A 837 -16.73 -20.83 6.34
C THR A 837 -17.82 -21.65 7.03
N GLU A 838 -18.46 -21.08 8.05
CA GLU A 838 -19.74 -21.63 8.50
C GLU A 838 -20.70 -21.62 7.30
N LYS A 839 -21.25 -22.79 6.95
CA LYS A 839 -22.52 -22.81 6.25
C LYS A 839 -23.51 -22.23 7.24
N ALA A 840 -23.97 -21.00 7.01
CA ALA A 840 -25.09 -20.44 7.73
C ALA A 840 -26.23 -21.48 7.71
N SER A 841 -26.57 -21.98 8.89
CA SER A 841 -27.67 -22.91 9.14
C SER A 841 -29.02 -22.23 8.94
#